data_AF-A0A6S7LC73-F1
#
_entry.id   AF-A0A6S7LC73-F1
#
_cell.length_a   1.000
_cell.length_b   1.000
_cell.length_c   1.000
_cell.angle_alpha   90.00
_cell.angle_beta   90.00
_cell.angle_gamma   90.00
#
_symmetry.space_group_name_H-M   'P 1'
#
loop_
_entity.id
_entity.type
_entity.pdbx_description
1 polymer ?
#
loop_
_entity_poly.entity_id
_entity_poly.type
_entity_poly.pdbx_seq_one_letter_code
_entity_poly.pdbx_strand_id
1 'polypeptide(L)'
;MIRSSLVAMLAICADCSFCGKDFVTLGRHSWRCKEKINQDRPANTVNQNMPVMHSPVRISNTNDVKCYCGKSCKGTRGLKMHQRSCRVIHGLNDEFLTDLEQQSTENSTTNTSTHSTFEENDVMENIASDQNFPVLKKGVKLPKSDAEWSTADSYFKFELRLNAPIRIEDLSSSITLMNDIVYNYFADNFGYVEKMPDKELVNKYKDQTVKALKKCLKQLKLSNADPHEIKYVARTLRDKLRNACQINTTQNQNKTFNHDNYISRNFWGYVKNLLNKNTCLLACFPMSECVNYFKKTLCSINPNKLFCIPSWIPKLSDPIVNFDLQPPTYRQVTNIIRRMKASGSPCPLDQLSIICFKRCPFLRTYLTEVIRSVWSSKSVPAEWKKACSILIHKKGNTSNPSNFRPITLETIPLKVFTSCLRNAMFSFLTANNFIEHQIQKGFTPNLSGTLEHTAQMTNIINQARIKQRSVVITLLDLKNAFGEVHHNLIQSVLDYHHIPKDVSEIIKSLYTDFNTAFITSEFSTPFITVGRAVLQGDCLSLLIFNMCINTFIQHIKTDKYRQFGFITNLLNPVHWFQFADDAAVISGQDSENQHLLNRFSIWCQWSNMIVRVDKCSTFGIRKSLTKSIQYLPKLLINNELIPATKTGESFRYLGKYFDFSMSEKEHKQELITLMDDIMSEIDLKPLHPKNKLLLYSRYLLSKLSWHFTVTTLSRTWGTENMDSVVNKYVRKWLEIPISGTLSNVYLTSNKFGLNIYPPSIKFAQCQTVARNALKTSPNHSIKDLWKTTSESKNIQYDVYTSTKEVLKTFTSGQEDKLQNHLILQGSFFSNVIKFSLSKLNGIWSKSQSNLPKNIYNFTIRYINNSLPTRKNLTKWGILSNSDCSFCLNPETLLHVVAGCQTYLPRFTWRHDSVLNFIAQTLQPVNNSNLFVDLPGYKSPSIVTGDTFRPDLLLSINSDCLYILELSVGYESNLQTNVDRKRRRYEDLITQQKKPFKSVKFVNLSISSLGVFSKECHSFLDMLNDLGLDKRHQYFTIRKIMSIAIRTTYYIFCCRDKDWLNPELLNI
;
A
#
# COMPACT_ATOMS: atom_id res chain seq x y z
N MET A 1 13.44 -20.11 -32.84
CA MET A 1 11.97 -20.35 -32.91
C MET A 1 11.57 -20.99 -31.59
N ILE A 2 10.71 -20.49 -30.69
CA ILE A 2 9.51 -19.65 -30.76
C ILE A 2 9.56 -18.70 -29.55
N ARG A 3 9.69 -17.39 -29.80
CA ARG A 3 9.31 -16.29 -28.88
C ARG A 3 9.15 -15.01 -29.70
N SER A 4 8.19 -15.02 -30.60
CA SER A 4 7.85 -13.89 -31.47
C SER A 4 6.37 -13.89 -31.90
N SER A 5 5.42 -14.28 -31.03
CA SER A 5 4.00 -14.35 -31.42
C SER A 5 2.97 -14.41 -30.29
N LEU A 6 2.98 -13.49 -29.32
CA LEU A 6 1.83 -13.40 -28.37
C LEU A 6 1.51 -11.99 -27.80
N VAL A 7 2.04 -10.93 -28.41
CA VAL A 7 1.62 -9.53 -28.11
C VAL A 7 0.99 -8.83 -29.33
N ALA A 8 0.82 -9.54 -30.45
CA ALA A 8 0.36 -8.94 -31.72
C ALA A 8 -1.15 -9.10 -32.04
N MET A 9 -1.97 -9.74 -31.20
CA MET A 9 -3.42 -9.84 -31.45
C MET A 9 -4.22 -9.13 -30.37
N LEU A 10 -4.54 -7.85 -30.65
CA LEU A 10 -5.70 -7.03 -30.20
C LEU A 10 -5.39 -5.52 -30.28
N ALA A 11 -4.60 -5.10 -31.27
CA ALA A 11 -4.48 -3.68 -31.66
C ALA A 11 -5.01 -3.57 -33.09
N ILE A 12 -6.25 -3.12 -33.25
CA ILE A 12 -6.74 -2.65 -34.55
C ILE A 12 -6.24 -1.21 -34.66
N CYS A 13 -5.34 -0.95 -35.62
CA CYS A 13 -5.12 0.42 -36.10
C CYS A 13 -6.31 0.78 -36.97
N ALA A 14 -7.03 1.84 -36.61
CA ALA A 14 -8.07 2.41 -37.43
C ALA A 14 -7.70 3.86 -37.73
N ASP A 15 -7.68 4.20 -39.02
CA ASP A 15 -7.36 5.54 -39.48
C ASP A 15 -8.59 6.44 -39.31
N CYS A 16 -8.41 7.62 -38.75
CA CYS A 16 -9.50 8.56 -38.63
C CYS A 16 -9.77 9.22 -39.98
N SER A 17 -10.90 8.88 -40.62
CA SER A 17 -11.35 9.48 -41.89
C SER A 17 -11.56 11.00 -41.89
N PHE A 18 -11.44 11.64 -40.72
CA PHE A 18 -11.62 13.08 -40.53
C PHE A 18 -10.29 13.86 -40.45
N CYS A 19 -9.23 13.28 -39.89
CA CYS A 19 -7.95 13.99 -39.66
C CYS A 19 -6.70 13.21 -40.11
N GLY A 20 -6.87 12.00 -40.67
CA GLY A 20 -5.79 11.20 -41.27
C GLY A 20 -4.74 10.66 -40.30
N LYS A 21 -5.04 10.58 -38.99
CA LYS A 21 -4.12 10.05 -37.98
C LYS A 21 -4.48 8.62 -37.58
N ASP A 22 -3.45 7.79 -37.42
CA ASP A 22 -3.56 6.39 -37.00
C ASP A 22 -3.75 6.31 -35.47
N PHE A 23 -4.72 5.51 -35.02
CA PHE A 23 -4.96 5.30 -33.60
C PHE A 23 -4.93 3.81 -33.23
N VAL A 24 -4.18 3.49 -32.17
CA VAL A 24 -4.17 2.17 -31.55
C VAL A 24 -5.23 2.11 -30.46
N THR A 25 -6.30 1.34 -30.67
CA THR A 25 -7.33 1.14 -29.64
C THR A 25 -6.97 -0.01 -28.68
N LEU A 26 -6.85 0.30 -27.38
CA LEU A 26 -6.72 -0.70 -26.30
C LEU A 26 -7.98 -0.66 -25.41
N GLY A 27 -8.93 -1.57 -25.62
CA GLY A 27 -10.10 -1.77 -24.76
C GLY A 27 -11.32 -0.88 -25.05
N ARG A 28 -12.30 -0.86 -24.13
CA ARG A 28 -13.69 -0.34 -24.30
C ARG A 28 -13.85 1.19 -24.31
N HIS A 29 -12.84 1.96 -24.71
CA HIS A 29 -12.93 3.43 -24.81
C HIS A 29 -12.93 3.87 -26.28
N SER A 30 -14.03 4.48 -26.74
CA SER A 30 -14.11 5.10 -28.05
C SER A 30 -13.48 6.50 -28.03
N TRP A 31 -12.47 6.72 -28.85
CA TRP A 31 -11.86 8.04 -29.07
C TRP A 31 -12.74 8.85 -30.04
N ARG A 32 -12.91 10.16 -29.79
CA ARG A 32 -13.60 11.09 -30.71
C ARG A 32 -12.59 12.11 -31.26
N CYS A 33 -12.55 12.29 -32.58
CA CYS A 33 -11.67 13.23 -33.25
C CYS A 33 -12.07 14.69 -32.92
N LYS A 34 -11.10 15.51 -32.53
CA LYS A 34 -11.31 16.93 -32.15
C LYS A 34 -11.83 17.80 -33.30
N GLU A 35 -11.46 17.50 -34.54
CA GLU A 35 -11.90 18.28 -35.71
C GLU A 35 -13.37 18.04 -36.04
N LYS A 36 -13.85 16.80 -35.86
CA LYS A 36 -15.26 16.45 -35.98
C LYS A 36 -16.14 17.18 -34.94
N ILE A 37 -15.64 17.32 -33.71
CA ILE A 37 -16.34 18.04 -32.62
C ILE A 37 -16.51 19.53 -32.93
N ASN A 38 -15.60 20.13 -33.71
CA ASN A 38 -15.67 21.54 -34.07
C ASN A 38 -16.62 21.80 -35.26
N GLN A 39 -16.89 20.81 -36.10
CA GLN A 39 -17.87 20.92 -37.19
C GLN A 39 -19.32 20.67 -36.74
N ASP A 40 -19.54 19.87 -35.68
CA ASP A 40 -20.87 19.53 -35.17
C ASP A 40 -21.53 20.63 -34.29
N ARG A 41 -21.03 21.87 -34.30
CA ARG A 41 -21.68 23.00 -33.60
C ARG A 41 -22.61 23.76 -34.54
N PRO A 42 -23.94 23.79 -34.30
CA PRO A 42 -24.86 24.54 -35.15
C PRO A 42 -24.69 26.05 -34.94
N ALA A 43 -24.75 26.78 -36.05
CA ALA A 43 -24.82 28.24 -36.11
C ALA A 43 -26.28 28.76 -35.95
N ASN A 44 -26.38 30.06 -35.65
CA ASN A 44 -27.56 30.96 -35.51
C ASN A 44 -27.90 31.29 -34.03
N THR A 45 -28.16 32.55 -33.63
CA THR A 45 -28.56 33.75 -34.40
C THR A 45 -28.23 35.08 -33.70
N VAL A 46 -28.34 36.14 -34.50
CA VAL A 46 -27.86 37.53 -34.45
C VAL A 46 -28.74 38.52 -33.64
N ASN A 47 -28.07 39.54 -33.05
CA ASN A 47 -28.41 40.95 -32.69
C ASN A 47 -29.66 41.35 -31.88
N GLN A 48 -29.49 42.30 -30.94
CA GLN A 48 -29.72 43.75 -31.19
C GLN A 48 -29.39 44.66 -29.98
N ASN A 49 -28.84 45.84 -30.31
CA ASN A 49 -28.93 47.16 -29.65
C ASN A 49 -27.83 47.69 -28.67
N MET A 50 -27.06 48.62 -29.24
CA MET A 50 -26.22 49.71 -28.68
C MET A 50 -27.05 50.80 -27.94
N PRO A 51 -26.50 51.76 -27.14
CA PRO A 51 -25.33 52.57 -27.51
C PRO A 51 -24.33 53.07 -26.44
N VAL A 52 -23.20 53.48 -27.03
CA VAL A 52 -22.11 54.41 -26.67
C VAL A 52 -22.38 55.45 -25.58
N MET A 53 -21.40 55.63 -24.69
CA MET A 53 -21.00 56.96 -24.21
C MET A 53 -19.47 57.07 -24.09
N HIS A 54 -19.02 58.31 -24.23
CA HIS A 54 -17.71 58.77 -24.69
C HIS A 54 -16.61 58.79 -23.63
N SER A 55 -15.36 58.65 -24.11
CA SER A 55 -14.14 59.13 -23.45
C SER A 55 -14.07 60.66 -23.43
N PRO A 56 -13.23 61.24 -22.53
CA PRO A 56 -12.09 62.00 -23.08
C PRO A 56 -10.78 61.90 -22.28
N VAL A 57 -9.69 61.75 -23.05
CA VAL A 57 -8.40 62.49 -23.07
C VAL A 57 -7.63 62.86 -21.76
N ARG A 58 -6.31 62.62 -21.85
CA ARG A 58 -5.15 62.91 -20.97
C ARG A 58 -4.94 64.39 -20.59
N ILE A 59 -4.36 64.65 -19.40
CA ILE A 59 -3.25 65.62 -19.12
C ILE A 59 -2.37 65.11 -17.94
N SER A 60 -1.07 65.43 -17.96
CA SER A 60 0.06 65.11 -17.06
C SER A 60 0.21 65.97 -15.78
N ASN A 61 0.84 65.44 -14.71
CA ASN A 61 1.95 66.06 -13.91
C ASN A 61 2.21 65.34 -12.55
N THR A 62 3.39 64.72 -12.36
CA THR A 62 4.59 65.13 -11.54
C THR A 62 4.55 64.77 -10.05
N ASN A 63 5.39 63.80 -9.64
CA ASN A 63 5.83 63.60 -8.24
C ASN A 63 7.37 63.56 -8.21
N ASP A 64 7.99 64.73 -8.14
CA ASP A 64 9.44 64.88 -7.92
C ASP A 64 9.73 64.92 -6.41
N VAL A 65 10.76 64.18 -5.98
CA VAL A 65 11.18 64.03 -4.57
C VAL A 65 12.65 64.41 -4.43
N LYS A 66 13.00 65.26 -3.46
CA LYS A 66 14.37 65.77 -3.26
C LYS A 66 15.20 64.90 -2.30
N CYS A 67 16.50 64.80 -2.56
CA CYS A 67 17.50 64.19 -1.68
C CYS A 67 18.10 65.21 -0.71
N TYR A 68 18.66 64.76 0.42
CA TYR A 68 19.30 65.63 1.42
C TYR A 68 20.52 66.42 0.90
N CYS A 69 21.16 65.98 -0.20
CA CYS A 69 22.18 66.77 -0.88
C CYS A 69 21.60 67.83 -1.85
N GLY A 70 20.28 68.05 -1.86
CA GLY A 70 19.61 69.11 -2.62
C GLY A 70 19.11 68.72 -4.03
N LYS A 71 19.41 67.52 -4.55
CA LYS A 71 19.05 67.10 -5.92
C LYS A 71 17.61 66.58 -6.01
N SER A 72 16.82 67.06 -6.98
CA SER A 72 15.45 66.59 -7.26
C SER A 72 15.45 65.32 -8.13
N CYS A 73 14.63 64.33 -7.76
CA CYS A 73 14.55 63.02 -8.40
C CYS A 73 13.10 62.64 -8.76
N LYS A 74 12.86 62.03 -9.93
CA LYS A 74 11.52 61.57 -10.33
C LYS A 74 11.10 60.34 -9.53
N GLY A 75 10.23 60.53 -8.55
CA GLY A 75 9.66 59.47 -7.70
C GLY A 75 10.63 58.79 -6.71
N THR A 76 10.07 57.97 -5.82
CA THR A 76 10.80 57.33 -4.70
C THR A 76 11.87 56.32 -5.14
N ARG A 77 11.74 55.72 -6.32
CA ARG A 77 12.75 54.82 -6.90
C ARG A 77 13.98 55.57 -7.41
N GLY A 78 13.79 56.78 -7.97
CA GLY A 78 14.86 57.68 -8.37
C GLY A 78 15.63 58.23 -7.18
N LEU A 79 14.92 58.59 -6.10
CA LEU A 79 15.53 59.00 -4.83
C LEU A 79 16.42 57.90 -4.24
N LYS A 80 15.93 56.64 -4.16
CA LYS A 80 16.72 55.53 -3.61
C LYS A 80 17.96 55.18 -4.44
N MET A 81 17.92 55.34 -5.76
CA MET A 81 19.12 55.17 -6.60
C MET A 81 20.14 56.27 -6.35
N HIS A 82 19.70 57.52 -6.19
CA HIS A 82 20.60 58.63 -5.93
C HIS A 82 21.21 58.59 -4.51
N GLN A 83 20.45 58.17 -3.49
CA GLN A 83 20.93 58.06 -2.11
C GLN A 83 22.09 57.05 -1.96
N ARG A 84 22.15 56.00 -2.79
CA ARG A 84 23.22 54.98 -2.75
C ARG A 84 24.60 55.51 -3.13
N SER A 85 24.66 56.57 -3.92
CA SER A 85 25.91 57.22 -4.36
C SER A 85 26.08 58.64 -3.80
N CYS A 86 25.20 59.06 -2.89
CA CYS A 86 25.22 60.40 -2.30
C CYS A 86 26.23 60.49 -1.15
N ARG A 87 27.34 61.22 -1.34
CA ARG A 87 28.40 61.38 -0.33
C ARG A 87 27.93 62.00 0.99
N VAL A 88 26.92 62.89 0.94
CA VAL A 88 26.33 63.54 2.13
C VAL A 88 25.60 62.53 3.03
N ILE A 89 25.04 61.45 2.46
CA ILE A 89 24.36 60.40 3.25
C ILE A 89 25.36 59.38 3.82
N HIS A 90 26.47 59.12 3.12
CA HIS A 90 27.54 58.26 3.65
C HIS A 90 28.28 58.91 4.82
N GLY A 91 28.51 60.23 4.78
CA GLY A 91 29.13 60.97 5.90
C GLY A 91 28.30 61.05 7.18
N LEU A 92 26.98 60.83 7.12
CA LEU A 92 26.09 60.83 8.29
C LEU A 92 25.99 59.46 8.99
N ASN A 93 26.51 58.39 8.37
CA ASN A 93 26.48 57.04 8.95
C ASN A 93 27.81 56.65 9.63
N ASP A 94 28.88 57.42 9.46
CA ASP A 94 30.17 57.20 10.13
C ASP A 94 30.28 57.91 11.50
N GLU A 95 29.32 58.77 11.87
CA GLU A 95 29.29 59.51 13.15
C GLU A 95 28.63 58.77 14.33
N PHE A 96 28.35 57.46 14.23
CA PHE A 96 27.82 56.66 15.36
C PHE A 96 28.66 55.42 15.71
N LEU A 97 29.83 55.27 15.09
CA LEU A 97 30.78 54.20 15.33
C LEU A 97 32.19 54.77 15.33
N THR A 98 32.55 55.50 16.38
CA THR A 98 33.93 55.63 16.92
C THR A 98 33.95 56.81 17.88
N ASP A 99 33.62 56.54 19.14
CA ASP A 99 34.21 57.31 20.23
C ASP A 99 34.37 56.40 21.44
N LEU A 100 35.64 56.15 21.76
CA LEU A 100 36.18 55.72 23.05
C LEU A 100 36.27 54.21 23.31
N GLU A 101 37.18 53.57 22.57
CA GLU A 101 38.11 52.62 23.18
C GLU A 101 39.01 53.33 24.22
N GLN A 102 39.47 52.55 25.20
CA GLN A 102 40.57 52.80 26.15
C GLN A 102 40.23 53.56 27.43
N GLN A 103 40.17 52.84 28.55
CA GLN A 103 41.15 52.93 29.67
C GLN A 103 40.77 51.99 30.83
N SER A 104 41.78 51.71 31.67
CA SER A 104 41.79 51.02 32.98
C SER A 104 42.04 49.50 33.02
N THR A 105 43.31 49.19 32.77
CA THR A 105 44.24 48.34 33.51
C THR A 105 43.96 47.95 34.99
N GLU A 106 44.43 46.73 35.30
CA GLU A 106 45.26 46.30 36.46
C GLU A 106 44.69 45.75 37.78
N ASN A 107 45.47 44.76 38.28
CA ASN A 107 45.55 44.10 39.60
C ASN A 107 44.73 42.80 39.79
N SER A 108 45.26 41.67 40.29
CA SER A 108 46.53 41.36 40.98
C SER A 108 46.72 39.83 41.17
N THR A 109 47.96 39.33 40.95
CA THR A 109 48.79 38.33 41.72
C THR A 109 48.09 37.27 42.61
N THR A 110 48.52 36.02 42.83
CA THR A 110 49.71 35.17 42.57
C THR A 110 49.39 33.82 43.23
N ASN A 111 49.79 32.67 42.66
CA ASN A 111 50.66 31.67 43.32
C ASN A 111 50.78 30.34 42.55
N THR A 112 52.04 29.92 42.46
CA THR A 112 52.64 28.72 41.88
C THR A 112 52.49 27.48 42.76
N SER A 113 52.33 26.29 42.16
CA SER A 113 53.29 25.15 42.19
C SER A 113 52.63 23.76 42.01
N THR A 114 52.87 23.16 40.84
CA THR A 114 53.28 21.75 40.58
C THR A 114 52.84 20.61 41.52
N HIS A 115 52.00 19.67 41.06
CA HIS A 115 52.40 18.35 40.51
C HIS A 115 51.21 17.37 40.31
N SER A 116 51.22 16.73 39.13
CA SER A 116 50.78 15.36 38.79
C SER A 116 49.33 14.92 39.05
N THR A 117 48.56 14.75 37.97
CA THR A 117 48.03 13.46 37.47
C THR A 117 47.29 13.69 36.16
N PHE A 118 47.65 12.95 35.11
CA PHE A 118 46.99 12.99 33.81
C PHE A 118 45.58 12.39 33.90
N GLU A 119 44.54 13.23 33.77
CA GLU A 119 43.13 12.82 33.61
C GLU A 119 42.45 13.62 32.47
N GLU A 120 42.09 12.89 31.42
CA GLU A 120 40.80 12.88 30.69
C GLU A 120 40.06 14.17 30.21
N ASN A 121 40.59 15.38 30.27
CA ASN A 121 39.79 16.59 29.94
C ASN A 121 40.08 17.37 28.64
N ASP A 122 41.02 16.95 27.79
CA ASP A 122 41.42 17.73 26.59
C ASP A 122 40.51 17.62 25.34
N VAL A 123 39.24 17.20 25.48
CA VAL A 123 38.28 17.15 24.35
C VAL A 123 37.14 18.18 24.47
N MET A 124 37.05 18.93 25.57
CA MET A 124 35.84 19.71 25.88
C MET A 124 35.85 21.22 25.57
N GLU A 125 36.95 21.83 25.10
CA GLU A 125 36.96 23.30 24.90
C GLU A 125 37.27 23.83 23.49
N ASN A 126 37.30 22.99 22.45
CA ASN A 126 37.49 23.44 21.06
C ASN A 126 36.29 23.18 20.11
N ILE A 127 35.05 23.11 20.63
CA ILE A 127 33.83 22.84 19.81
C ILE A 127 33.00 24.10 19.51
N ALA A 128 33.48 25.29 19.88
CA ALA A 128 32.73 26.55 19.78
C ALA A 128 33.27 27.51 18.70
N SER A 129 33.42 27.05 17.45
CA SER A 129 33.41 27.93 16.26
C SER A 129 33.21 27.08 15.00
N ASP A 130 32.16 27.38 14.22
CA ASP A 130 31.71 26.75 12.96
C ASP A 130 31.15 25.30 13.00
N GLN A 131 29.87 25.15 13.36
CA GLN A 131 29.16 23.87 13.18
C GLN A 131 28.37 23.85 11.86
N ASN A 132 28.82 23.02 10.90
CA ASN A 132 28.20 22.76 9.58
C ASN A 132 26.91 21.91 9.70
N PHE A 133 25.81 22.53 10.14
CA PHE A 133 24.49 21.87 10.25
C PHE A 133 23.71 21.84 8.93
N PRO A 134 22.89 20.80 8.69
CA PRO A 134 22.03 20.73 7.50
C PRO A 134 20.88 21.74 7.55
N VAL A 135 20.68 22.50 6.48
CA VAL A 135 19.48 23.34 6.31
C VAL A 135 18.31 22.46 5.85
N LEU A 136 17.40 22.14 6.76
CA LEU A 136 16.28 21.25 6.49
C LEU A 136 15.07 22.00 5.91
N LYS A 137 14.58 21.57 4.74
CA LYS A 137 13.40 22.14 4.10
C LYS A 137 12.10 21.55 4.66
N LYS A 138 11.04 22.37 4.72
CA LYS A 138 9.68 21.92 5.07
C LYS A 138 9.05 21.18 3.89
N GLY A 139 8.36 20.06 4.13
CA GLY A 139 7.68 19.34 3.06
C GLY A 139 6.66 20.20 2.34
N VAL A 140 6.55 20.07 1.01
CA VAL A 140 5.65 20.86 0.15
C VAL A 140 4.44 20.06 -0.31
N LYS A 141 3.28 20.73 -0.44
CA LYS A 141 2.08 20.12 -1.01
C LYS A 141 2.22 20.03 -2.53
N LEU A 142 1.67 18.96 -3.10
CA LEU A 142 1.74 18.69 -4.53
C LEU A 142 0.37 18.91 -5.21
N PRO A 143 0.36 19.24 -6.52
CA PRO A 143 -0.86 19.41 -7.29
C PRO A 143 -1.78 18.18 -7.28
N LYS A 144 -3.09 18.42 -7.36
CA LYS A 144 -4.12 17.36 -7.29
C LYS A 144 -4.69 17.01 -8.66
N SER A 145 -4.68 17.95 -9.61
CA SER A 145 -5.25 17.77 -10.95
C SER A 145 -4.17 17.68 -12.03
N ASP A 146 -4.47 16.98 -13.12
CA ASP A 146 -3.54 16.85 -14.25
C ASP A 146 -3.28 18.20 -14.95
N ALA A 147 -4.22 19.15 -14.91
CA ALA A 147 -4.05 20.50 -15.48
C ALA A 147 -3.01 21.33 -14.70
N GLU A 148 -3.04 21.26 -13.36
CA GLU A 148 -2.03 21.92 -12.52
C GLU A 148 -0.63 21.32 -12.76
N TRP A 149 -0.53 20.00 -12.97
CA TRP A 149 0.74 19.35 -13.32
C TRP A 149 1.26 19.77 -14.70
N SER A 150 0.38 19.95 -15.69
CA SER A 150 0.75 20.46 -17.02
C SER A 150 1.25 21.90 -16.95
N THR A 151 0.67 22.72 -16.08
CA THR A 151 1.10 24.10 -15.84
C THR A 151 2.48 24.14 -15.18
N ALA A 152 2.69 23.29 -14.17
CA ALA A 152 3.98 23.14 -13.51
C ALA A 152 5.09 22.70 -14.49
N ASP A 153 4.82 21.72 -15.36
CA ASP A 153 5.79 21.27 -16.36
C ASP A 153 6.16 22.37 -17.36
N SER A 154 5.18 23.19 -17.75
CA SER A 154 5.41 24.34 -18.64
C SER A 154 6.25 25.43 -17.96
N TYR A 155 5.99 25.72 -16.68
CA TYR A 155 6.81 26.62 -15.87
C TYR A 155 8.25 26.12 -15.77
N PHE A 156 8.46 24.85 -15.40
CA PHE A 156 9.81 24.28 -15.29
C PHE A 156 10.56 24.29 -16.61
N LYS A 157 9.86 24.08 -17.74
CA LYS A 157 10.45 24.18 -19.07
C LYS A 157 10.98 25.56 -19.39
N PHE A 158 10.28 26.62 -18.98
CA PHE A 158 10.70 28.00 -19.21
C PHE A 158 11.83 28.39 -18.26
N GLU A 159 11.61 28.22 -16.95
CA GLU A 159 12.52 28.67 -15.90
C GLU A 159 13.88 27.95 -15.94
N LEU A 160 13.90 26.62 -16.04
CA LEU A 160 15.16 25.87 -16.02
C LEU A 160 15.98 26.10 -17.30
N ARG A 161 15.34 26.42 -18.43
CA ARG A 161 16.07 26.74 -19.67
C ARG A 161 16.75 28.11 -19.61
N LEU A 162 16.10 29.09 -18.99
CA LEU A 162 16.60 30.46 -18.92
C LEU A 162 17.55 30.66 -17.73
N ASN A 163 17.15 30.18 -16.55
CA ASN A 163 17.78 30.55 -15.28
C ASN A 163 18.69 29.47 -14.71
N ALA A 164 18.64 28.23 -15.23
CA ALA A 164 19.50 27.13 -14.78
C ALA A 164 20.03 26.28 -15.94
N PRO A 165 20.73 26.88 -16.94
CA PRO A 165 21.37 26.09 -17.98
C PRO A 165 22.40 25.13 -17.38
N ILE A 166 22.49 23.92 -17.93
CA ILE A 166 23.42 22.90 -17.46
C ILE A 166 24.83 23.29 -17.93
N ARG A 167 25.70 23.62 -16.97
CA ARG A 167 27.12 23.90 -17.22
C ARG A 167 27.95 22.76 -16.67
N ILE A 168 28.78 22.15 -17.51
CA ILE A 168 29.60 20.99 -17.10
C ILE A 168 30.61 21.38 -16.01
N GLU A 169 31.16 22.60 -16.10
CA GLU A 169 32.14 23.15 -15.15
C GLU A 169 31.56 23.38 -13.74
N ASP A 170 30.25 23.65 -13.63
CA ASP A 170 29.57 23.90 -12.36
C ASP A 170 28.20 23.22 -12.28
N LEU A 171 28.24 21.88 -12.31
CA LEU A 171 27.04 21.04 -12.17
C LEU A 171 26.37 21.20 -10.79
N SER A 172 27.14 21.52 -9.75
CA SER A 172 26.61 21.67 -8.38
C SER A 172 25.64 22.84 -8.31
N SER A 173 26.00 24.01 -8.84
CA SER A 173 25.10 25.17 -8.87
C SER A 173 23.86 24.92 -9.72
N SER A 174 23.98 24.28 -10.89
CA SER A 174 22.82 23.92 -11.73
C SER A 174 21.82 23.02 -10.99
N ILE A 175 22.31 22.04 -10.21
CA ILE A 175 21.45 21.14 -9.42
C ILE A 175 20.78 21.87 -8.25
N THR A 176 21.52 22.73 -7.54
CA THR A 176 20.97 23.54 -6.45
C THR A 176 19.86 24.45 -6.97
N LEU A 177 20.10 25.15 -8.07
CA LEU A 177 19.09 25.98 -8.75
C LEU A 177 17.88 25.17 -9.19
N MET A 178 18.08 24.00 -9.80
CA MET A 178 16.98 23.11 -10.17
C MET A 178 16.16 22.71 -8.94
N ASN A 179 16.83 22.32 -7.85
CA ASN A 179 16.15 21.92 -6.62
C ASN A 179 15.34 23.07 -6.01
N ASP A 180 15.91 24.28 -5.99
CA ASP A 180 15.26 25.48 -5.47
C ASP A 180 14.08 25.94 -6.32
N ILE A 181 14.22 25.97 -7.65
CA ILE A 181 13.13 26.32 -8.58
C ILE A 181 11.94 25.37 -8.39
N VAL A 182 12.20 24.07 -8.33
CA VAL A 182 11.14 23.06 -8.16
C VAL A 182 10.51 23.17 -6.78
N TYR A 183 11.33 23.32 -5.72
CA TYR A 183 10.85 23.45 -4.35
C TYR A 183 9.99 24.71 -4.16
N ASN A 184 10.51 25.87 -4.56
CA ASN A 184 9.86 27.17 -4.40
C ASN A 184 8.55 27.22 -5.19
N TYR A 185 8.52 26.71 -6.43
CA TYR A 185 7.28 26.65 -7.20
C TYR A 185 6.16 25.92 -6.45
N PHE A 186 6.46 24.77 -5.82
CA PHE A 186 5.43 24.04 -5.07
C PHE A 186 5.12 24.68 -3.72
N ALA A 187 6.11 25.25 -3.04
CA ALA A 187 5.93 25.98 -1.80
C ALA A 187 5.02 27.20 -1.99
N ASP A 188 5.26 28.00 -3.03
CA ASP A 188 4.53 29.25 -3.30
C ASP A 188 3.12 28.98 -3.80
N ASN A 189 2.93 28.01 -4.70
CA ASN A 189 1.62 27.75 -5.31
C ASN A 189 0.70 26.85 -4.46
N PHE A 190 1.26 25.90 -3.69
CA PHE A 190 0.46 24.89 -2.97
C PHE A 190 0.69 24.90 -1.46
N GLY A 191 1.71 25.60 -0.96
CA GLY A 191 2.05 25.69 0.45
C GLY A 191 2.72 24.45 1.02
N TYR A 192 3.02 24.49 2.32
CA TYR A 192 3.70 23.41 3.03
C TYR A 192 2.74 22.31 3.52
N VAL A 193 3.28 21.10 3.62
CA VAL A 193 2.72 20.01 4.43
C VAL A 193 2.89 20.41 5.89
N GLU A 194 1.78 20.50 6.61
CA GLU A 194 1.80 20.95 7.99
C GLU A 194 2.44 19.88 8.88
N LYS A 195 3.46 20.27 9.67
CA LYS A 195 3.91 19.47 10.82
C LYS A 195 2.81 19.48 11.88
N MET A 196 2.82 18.47 12.77
CA MET A 196 2.00 18.53 13.98
C MET A 196 2.27 19.86 14.71
N PRO A 197 1.23 20.52 15.24
CA PRO A 197 1.40 21.77 15.97
C PRO A 197 2.25 21.54 17.22
N ASP A 198 2.93 22.59 17.65
CA ASP A 198 3.83 22.57 18.81
C ASP A 198 3.13 21.99 20.05
N LYS A 199 3.79 21.10 20.79
CA LYS A 199 3.16 20.39 21.92
C LYS A 199 2.63 21.37 22.96
N GLU A 200 3.33 22.48 23.16
CA GLU A 200 2.94 23.55 24.08
C GLU A 200 1.69 24.30 23.59
N LEU A 201 1.65 24.67 22.31
CA LEU A 201 0.46 25.29 21.68
C LEU A 201 -0.75 24.35 21.73
N VAL A 202 -0.55 23.06 21.47
CA VAL A 202 -1.61 22.06 21.58
C VAL A 202 -2.13 22.01 23.00
N ASN A 203 -1.27 21.83 24.00
CA ASN A 203 -1.70 21.76 25.40
C ASN A 203 -2.38 23.07 25.88
N LYS A 204 -1.89 24.24 25.44
CA LYS A 204 -2.44 25.55 25.80
C LYS A 204 -3.89 25.76 25.33
N TYR A 205 -4.27 25.23 24.16
CA TYR A 205 -5.56 25.53 23.52
C TYR A 205 -6.50 24.32 23.31
N LYS A 206 -6.03 23.08 23.52
CA LYS A 206 -6.80 21.85 23.27
C LYS A 206 -8.14 21.84 24.02
N ASP A 207 -8.14 22.22 25.29
CA ASP A 207 -9.31 22.13 26.17
C ASP A 207 -10.13 23.43 26.28
N GLN A 208 -9.73 24.50 25.59
CA GLN A 208 -10.44 25.79 25.67
C GLN A 208 -11.80 25.77 24.95
N THR A 209 -12.79 26.45 25.52
CA THR A 209 -14.14 26.58 24.93
C THR A 209 -14.13 27.45 23.66
N VAL A 210 -15.15 27.31 22.81
CA VAL A 210 -15.31 28.15 21.59
C VAL A 210 -15.31 29.65 21.94
N LYS A 211 -15.94 30.02 23.07
CA LYS A 211 -15.99 31.42 23.55
C LYS A 211 -14.60 31.91 23.96
N ALA A 212 -13.83 31.08 24.67
CA ALA A 212 -12.44 31.38 25.04
C ALA A 212 -11.54 31.51 23.81
N LEU A 213 -11.61 30.57 22.86
CA LEU A 213 -10.82 30.61 21.63
C LEU A 213 -11.15 31.83 20.75
N LYS A 214 -12.42 32.27 20.68
CA LYS A 214 -12.79 33.53 20.00
C LYS A 214 -12.17 34.75 20.67
N LYS A 215 -12.19 34.81 22.00
CA LYS A 215 -11.59 35.91 22.79
C LYS A 215 -10.07 35.93 22.63
N CYS A 216 -9.42 34.78 22.79
CA CYS A 216 -7.98 34.60 22.56
C CYS A 216 -7.60 35.00 21.13
N LEU A 217 -8.32 34.53 20.10
CA LEU A 217 -8.01 34.89 18.71
C LEU A 217 -8.15 36.40 18.45
N LYS A 218 -9.14 37.06 19.08
CA LYS A 218 -9.31 38.51 18.99
C LYS A 218 -8.14 39.24 19.67
N GLN A 219 -7.74 38.81 20.87
CA GLN A 219 -6.61 39.37 21.60
C GLN A 219 -5.28 39.15 20.87
N LEU A 220 -5.02 37.96 20.35
CA LEU A 220 -3.80 37.63 19.59
C LEU A 220 -3.69 38.44 18.30
N LYS A 221 -4.81 38.73 17.63
CA LYS A 221 -4.85 39.62 16.45
C LYS A 221 -4.66 41.09 16.79
N LEU A 222 -5.10 41.54 17.96
CA LEU A 222 -4.91 42.91 18.44
C LEU A 222 -3.49 43.17 18.93
N SER A 223 -2.83 42.15 19.48
CA SER A 223 -1.48 42.22 20.03
C SER A 223 -0.37 41.92 19.02
N ASN A 224 -0.69 41.68 17.74
CA ASN A 224 0.27 41.22 16.73
C ASN A 224 1.11 40.02 17.20
N ALA A 225 0.48 39.07 17.90
CA ALA A 225 1.11 37.86 18.37
C ALA A 225 1.59 36.96 17.21
N ASP A 226 2.38 35.94 17.51
CA ASP A 226 2.96 35.02 16.52
C ASP A 226 1.90 34.54 15.50
N PRO A 227 2.12 34.78 14.18
CA PRO A 227 1.25 34.30 13.11
C PRO A 227 0.95 32.80 13.19
N HIS A 228 1.85 31.99 13.75
CA HIS A 228 1.66 30.55 13.92
C HIS A 228 0.60 30.23 14.98
N GLU A 229 0.65 30.90 16.14
CA GLU A 229 -0.33 30.76 17.22
C GLU A 229 -1.71 31.26 16.79
N ILE A 230 -1.79 32.42 16.10
CA ILE A 230 -3.04 32.94 15.52
C ILE A 230 -3.65 31.92 14.56
N LYS A 231 -2.85 31.33 13.67
CA LYS A 231 -3.30 30.35 12.68
C LYS A 231 -3.75 29.04 13.34
N TYR A 232 -3.06 28.61 14.40
CA TYR A 232 -3.44 27.43 15.19
C TYR A 232 -4.76 27.65 15.92
N VAL A 233 -4.90 28.72 16.69
CA VAL A 233 -6.15 29.06 17.41
C VAL A 233 -7.32 29.24 16.43
N ALA A 234 -7.11 29.90 15.28
CA ALA A 234 -8.12 30.04 14.24
C ALA A 234 -8.53 28.71 13.59
N ARG A 235 -7.59 27.76 13.46
CA ARG A 235 -7.89 26.39 13.00
C ARG A 235 -8.67 25.62 14.06
N THR A 236 -8.18 25.57 15.30
CA THR A 236 -8.84 24.87 16.42
C THR A 236 -10.25 25.40 16.65
N LEU A 237 -10.45 26.72 16.54
CA LEU A 237 -11.76 27.34 16.57
C LEU A 237 -12.64 26.91 15.39
N ARG A 238 -12.11 26.90 14.15
CA ARG A 238 -12.85 26.43 12.97
C ARG A 238 -13.22 24.95 13.08
N ASP A 239 -12.34 24.11 13.60
CA ASP A 239 -12.60 22.68 13.77
C ASP A 239 -13.64 22.43 14.86
N LYS A 240 -13.56 23.14 16.01
CA LYS A 240 -14.61 23.08 17.04
C LYS A 240 -15.94 23.64 16.54
N LEU A 241 -15.95 24.73 15.77
CA LEU A 241 -17.17 25.28 15.16
C LEU A 241 -17.74 24.37 14.08
N ARG A 242 -16.90 23.74 13.25
CA ARG A 242 -17.33 22.77 12.23
C ARG A 242 -17.91 21.52 12.89
N ASN A 243 -17.31 21.06 13.98
CA ASN A 243 -17.84 19.97 14.79
C ASN A 243 -19.13 20.39 15.52
N ALA A 244 -19.26 21.62 16.01
CA ALA A 244 -20.50 22.13 16.61
C ALA A 244 -21.63 22.32 15.59
N CYS A 245 -21.32 22.79 14.38
CA CYS A 245 -22.27 22.89 13.27
C CYS A 245 -22.68 21.50 12.77
N GLN A 246 -21.75 20.53 12.81
CA GLN A 246 -22.09 19.13 12.64
C GLN A 246 -22.98 18.64 13.79
N ILE A 247 -22.71 18.93 15.06
CA ILE A 247 -23.54 18.52 16.20
C ILE A 247 -24.98 19.06 16.07
N ASN A 248 -25.18 20.31 15.64
CA ASN A 248 -26.52 20.86 15.44
C ASN A 248 -27.24 20.32 14.18
N THR A 249 -26.51 19.83 13.17
CA THR A 249 -27.10 19.00 12.09
C THR A 249 -27.16 17.51 12.44
N THR A 250 -26.68 17.11 13.62
CA THR A 250 -26.55 15.72 14.08
C THR A 250 -27.36 15.46 15.36
N GLN A 251 -28.12 16.43 15.88
CA GLN A 251 -29.13 16.15 16.91
C GLN A 251 -30.33 15.37 16.36
N ASN A 252 -30.47 15.23 15.03
CA ASN A 252 -31.53 14.40 14.44
C ASN A 252 -31.10 13.04 13.87
N GLN A 253 -29.81 12.67 13.85
CA GLN A 253 -29.41 11.31 13.43
C GLN A 253 -28.09 10.87 14.08
N ASN A 254 -28.15 9.81 14.88
CA ASN A 254 -27.02 9.05 15.44
C ASN A 254 -25.93 8.75 14.37
N LYS A 255 -24.90 9.60 14.23
CA LYS A 255 -23.77 9.33 13.32
C LYS A 255 -22.73 8.45 13.99
N THR A 256 -22.81 7.16 13.69
CA THR A 256 -21.64 6.29 13.64
C THR A 256 -20.54 6.96 12.83
N PHE A 257 -19.30 6.97 13.34
CA PHE A 257 -18.13 7.42 12.58
C PHE A 257 -18.11 6.66 11.24
N ASN A 258 -18.09 7.37 10.11
CA ASN A 258 -18.26 6.74 8.80
C ASN A 258 -16.94 6.05 8.38
N HIS A 259 -16.64 4.93 9.02
CA HIS A 259 -15.48 4.07 8.77
C HIS A 259 -15.39 3.66 7.29
N ASP A 260 -16.54 3.49 6.62
CA ASP A 260 -16.63 3.06 5.22
C ASP A 260 -15.97 4.05 4.26
N ASN A 261 -16.12 5.36 4.49
CA ASN A 261 -15.51 6.40 3.67
C ASN A 261 -13.98 6.44 3.80
N TYR A 262 -13.43 6.15 4.99
CA TYR A 262 -11.99 6.11 5.19
C TYR A 262 -11.37 4.83 4.62
N ILE A 263 -12.01 3.69 4.87
CA ILE A 263 -11.61 2.38 4.36
C ILE A 263 -11.56 2.36 2.83
N SER A 264 -12.56 2.96 2.16
CA SER A 264 -12.61 3.03 0.70
C SER A 264 -11.56 3.94 0.07
N ARG A 265 -11.17 5.03 0.75
CA ARG A 265 -10.18 6.00 0.25
C ARG A 265 -8.74 5.61 0.54
N ASN A 266 -8.46 5.14 1.75
CA ASN A 266 -7.10 4.79 2.18
C ASN A 266 -7.13 3.67 3.23
N PHE A 267 -7.40 2.45 2.76
CA PHE A 267 -7.44 1.26 3.61
C PHE A 267 -6.20 1.13 4.51
N TRP A 268 -4.99 1.14 3.94
CA TRP A 268 -3.76 0.91 4.70
C TRP A 268 -3.44 2.03 5.70
N GLY A 269 -3.67 3.29 5.33
CA GLY A 269 -3.48 4.41 6.27
C GLY A 269 -4.47 4.38 7.43
N TYR A 270 -5.73 4.04 7.15
CA TYR A 270 -6.76 3.86 8.17
C TYR A 270 -6.42 2.70 9.12
N VAL A 271 -6.03 1.54 8.57
CA VAL A 271 -5.64 0.36 9.35
C VAL A 271 -4.42 0.64 10.22
N LYS A 272 -3.41 1.33 9.68
CA LYS A 272 -2.22 1.72 10.45
C LYS A 272 -2.62 2.56 11.66
N ASN A 273 -3.52 3.52 11.52
CA ASN A 273 -3.98 4.32 12.66
C ASN A 273 -4.89 3.54 13.63
N LEU A 274 -5.62 2.54 13.15
CA LEU A 274 -6.57 1.77 13.94
C LEU A 274 -5.92 0.67 14.78
N LEU A 275 -4.96 -0.06 14.18
CA LEU A 275 -4.35 -1.28 14.73
C LEU A 275 -2.88 -1.08 15.13
N ASN A 276 -2.10 -0.27 14.40
CA ASN A 276 -0.74 0.03 14.85
C ASN A 276 -0.82 1.13 15.90
N LYS A 277 -0.65 0.76 17.18
CA LYS A 277 -0.06 1.70 18.14
C LYS A 277 1.29 2.09 17.54
N ASN A 278 1.45 3.32 17.04
CA ASN A 278 2.74 3.80 16.55
C ASN A 278 3.72 3.84 17.74
N THR A 279 4.39 2.73 18.02
CA THR A 279 5.64 2.71 18.76
C THR A 279 6.76 2.67 17.72
N CYS A 280 6.86 3.73 16.89
CA CYS A 280 8.20 4.14 16.50
C CYS A 280 8.83 4.62 17.81
N LEU A 281 9.42 3.68 18.54
CA LEU A 281 10.17 3.96 19.75
C LEU A 281 11.23 4.97 19.35
N LEU A 282 11.08 6.19 19.88
CA LEU A 282 11.95 7.31 19.56
C LEU A 282 13.34 7.04 20.16
N ALA A 283 14.36 7.61 19.54
CA ALA A 283 15.69 7.62 20.12
C ALA A 283 15.64 8.45 21.42
N CYS A 284 16.06 7.84 22.54
CA CYS A 284 16.08 8.49 23.86
C CYS A 284 17.52 8.76 24.31
N PHE A 285 18.40 9.18 23.39
CA PHE A 285 19.80 9.53 23.65
C PHE A 285 20.11 10.94 23.15
N PRO A 286 21.04 11.67 23.81
CA PRO A 286 21.40 13.02 23.42
C PRO A 286 22.14 13.09 22.08
N MET A 287 22.14 14.27 21.46
CA MET A 287 22.82 14.51 20.19
C MET A 287 24.32 14.21 20.24
N SER A 288 24.99 14.53 21.36
CA SER A 288 26.42 14.28 21.56
C SER A 288 26.78 12.80 21.46
N GLU A 289 26.01 11.93 22.12
CA GLU A 289 26.19 10.48 22.06
C GLU A 289 25.97 9.94 20.64
N CYS A 290 24.96 10.48 19.93
CA CYS A 290 24.71 10.14 18.53
C CYS A 290 25.92 10.49 17.63
N VAL A 291 26.42 11.72 17.75
CA VAL A 291 27.57 12.21 16.97
C VAL A 291 28.82 11.39 17.31
N ASN A 292 29.11 11.16 18.58
CA ASN A 292 30.29 10.40 19.00
C ASN A 292 30.24 8.96 18.49
N TYR A 293 29.08 8.29 18.59
CA TYR A 293 28.90 6.93 18.12
C TYR A 293 29.08 6.83 16.59
N PHE A 294 28.41 7.69 15.82
CA PHE A 294 28.47 7.61 14.36
C PHE A 294 29.76 8.18 13.77
N LYS A 295 30.41 9.18 14.40
CA LYS A 295 31.78 9.57 14.05
C LYS A 295 32.73 8.38 14.24
N LYS A 296 32.70 7.71 15.40
CA LYS A 296 33.52 6.51 15.63
C LYS A 296 33.23 5.38 14.64
N THR A 297 31.96 5.22 14.24
CA THR A 297 31.53 4.12 13.37
C THR A 297 31.73 4.40 11.88
N LEU A 298 31.71 5.66 11.43
CA LEU A 298 31.74 6.06 10.02
C LEU A 298 33.02 6.81 9.61
N CYS A 299 33.72 7.44 10.54
CA CYS A 299 35.00 8.10 10.27
C CYS A 299 36.14 7.05 10.26
N SER A 300 37.10 7.26 9.37
CA SER A 300 38.11 6.26 8.97
C SER A 300 38.98 5.76 10.11
N ILE A 301 39.11 4.45 10.25
CA ILE A 301 40.30 3.84 10.87
C ILE A 301 41.27 3.56 9.70
N ASN A 302 42.18 4.52 9.47
CA ASN A 302 43.26 4.51 8.46
C ASN A 302 42.84 4.71 6.97
N PRO A 303 42.76 5.97 6.49
CA PRO A 303 42.43 6.28 5.07
C PRO A 303 43.48 5.78 4.07
N ASN A 304 44.71 5.50 4.51
CA ASN A 304 45.82 5.05 3.66
C ASN A 304 45.87 3.52 3.51
N LYS A 305 44.92 2.77 4.11
CA LYS A 305 44.89 1.31 3.97
C LYS A 305 44.55 0.92 2.52
N LEU A 306 45.52 0.35 1.81
CA LEU A 306 45.34 -0.22 0.49
C LEU A 306 44.91 -1.69 0.59
N PHE A 307 43.99 -2.11 -0.28
CA PHE A 307 43.51 -3.48 -0.35
C PHE A 307 44.01 -4.12 -1.66
N CYS A 308 45.16 -4.78 -1.63
CA CYS A 308 45.57 -5.60 -2.77
C CYS A 308 44.77 -6.90 -2.77
N ILE A 309 44.28 -7.32 -3.94
CA ILE A 309 43.62 -8.63 -4.08
C ILE A 309 44.66 -9.72 -3.75
N PRO A 310 44.44 -10.55 -2.72
CA PRO A 310 45.39 -11.58 -2.35
C PRO A 310 45.54 -12.63 -3.44
N SER A 311 46.73 -13.22 -3.58
CA SER A 311 47.04 -14.24 -4.60
C SER A 311 46.19 -15.51 -4.51
N TRP A 312 45.62 -15.79 -3.33
CA TRP A 312 44.72 -16.92 -3.14
C TRP A 312 43.30 -16.66 -3.66
N ILE A 313 42.91 -15.42 -3.94
CA ILE A 313 41.64 -15.12 -4.64
C ILE A 313 41.86 -15.39 -6.13
N PRO A 314 41.10 -16.31 -6.76
CA PRO A 314 41.24 -16.61 -8.17
C PRO A 314 40.98 -15.37 -9.03
N LYS A 315 41.74 -15.16 -10.10
CA LYS A 315 41.42 -14.09 -11.07
C LYS A 315 40.17 -14.46 -11.88
N LEU A 316 39.35 -13.46 -12.19
CA LEU A 316 38.26 -13.63 -13.15
C LEU A 316 38.81 -13.75 -14.58
N SER A 317 38.04 -14.39 -15.45
CA SER A 317 38.33 -14.43 -16.88
C SER A 317 38.13 -13.04 -17.50
N ASP A 318 38.83 -12.78 -18.59
CA ASP A 318 38.64 -11.53 -19.34
C ASP A 318 37.17 -11.38 -19.82
N PRO A 319 36.66 -10.14 -19.88
CA PRO A 319 35.28 -9.89 -20.28
C PRO A 319 35.05 -10.28 -21.74
N ILE A 320 34.02 -11.11 -21.98
CA ILE A 320 33.54 -11.48 -23.32
C ILE A 320 32.70 -10.35 -23.91
N VAL A 321 31.88 -9.71 -23.06
CA VAL A 321 31.01 -8.60 -23.42
C VAL A 321 31.57 -7.33 -22.79
N ASN A 322 31.93 -6.37 -23.63
CA ASN A 322 32.44 -5.08 -23.18
C ASN A 322 31.37 -4.27 -22.43
N PHE A 323 31.83 -3.42 -21.51
CA PHE A 323 30.95 -2.50 -20.77
C PHE A 323 30.45 -1.39 -21.70
N ASP A 324 29.15 -1.09 -21.65
CA ASP A 324 28.58 0.05 -22.37
C ASP A 324 28.91 1.36 -21.65
N LEU A 325 29.90 2.09 -22.17
CA LEU A 325 30.34 3.38 -21.62
C LEU A 325 29.39 4.53 -21.99
N GLN A 326 28.37 4.31 -22.81
CA GLN A 326 27.45 5.38 -23.19
C GLN A 326 26.60 5.84 -22.00
N PRO A 327 26.34 7.15 -21.89
CA PRO A 327 25.49 7.69 -20.85
C PRO A 327 24.04 7.17 -21.00
N PRO A 328 23.29 7.03 -19.89
CA PRO A 328 21.95 6.48 -19.94
C PRO A 328 21.00 7.34 -20.77
N THR A 329 20.19 6.68 -21.59
CA THR A 329 19.17 7.30 -22.43
C THR A 329 17.99 7.81 -21.60
N TYR A 330 17.25 8.79 -22.15
CA TYR A 330 15.99 9.28 -21.54
C TYR A 330 14.99 8.14 -21.25
N ARG A 331 14.94 7.11 -22.10
CA ARG A 331 14.08 5.94 -21.91
C ARG A 331 14.49 5.14 -20.68
N GLN A 332 15.78 4.91 -20.47
CA GLN A 332 16.29 4.20 -19.29
C GLN A 332 16.00 4.99 -18.00
N VAL A 333 16.30 6.29 -17.98
CA VAL A 333 16.00 7.19 -16.85
C VAL A 333 14.50 7.21 -16.53
N THR A 334 13.65 7.37 -17.56
CA THR A 334 12.19 7.40 -17.40
C THR A 334 11.64 6.07 -16.87
N ASN A 335 12.19 4.95 -17.32
CA ASN A 335 11.79 3.63 -16.83
C ASN A 335 12.10 3.45 -15.34
N ILE A 336 13.26 3.93 -14.88
CA ILE A 336 13.63 3.93 -13.45
C ILE A 336 12.63 4.78 -12.66
N ILE A 337 12.44 6.04 -13.05
CA ILE A 337 11.53 6.98 -12.37
C ILE A 337 10.11 6.41 -12.26
N ARG A 338 9.58 5.81 -13.34
CA ARG A 338 8.24 5.21 -13.33
C ARG A 338 8.12 4.03 -12.36
N ARG A 339 9.16 3.19 -12.26
CA ARG A 339 9.21 2.02 -11.36
C ARG A 339 9.39 2.38 -9.89
N MET A 340 10.03 3.50 -9.57
CA MET A 340 10.21 3.96 -8.18
C MET A 340 8.86 4.14 -7.47
N LYS A 341 8.78 3.81 -6.18
CA LYS A 341 7.53 3.90 -5.41
C LYS A 341 7.14 5.37 -5.18
N ALA A 342 5.91 5.74 -5.56
CA ALA A 342 5.42 7.12 -5.40
C ALA A 342 5.32 7.57 -3.93
N SER A 343 5.19 6.63 -3.00
CA SER A 343 5.16 6.86 -1.55
C SER A 343 6.55 6.95 -0.89
N GLY A 344 7.63 6.96 -1.68
CA GLY A 344 8.98 7.15 -1.15
C GLY A 344 9.10 8.50 -0.45
N SER A 345 9.75 8.52 0.72
CA SER A 345 10.00 9.77 1.44
C SER A 345 11.06 10.61 0.73
N PRO A 346 10.83 11.93 0.56
CA PRO A 346 11.83 12.82 -0.02
C PRO A 346 13.00 13.02 0.95
N CYS A 347 14.14 13.48 0.43
CA CYS A 347 15.25 13.87 1.28
C CYS A 347 14.88 15.14 2.06
N PRO A 348 15.16 15.24 3.37
CA PRO A 348 14.91 16.46 4.13
C PRO A 348 15.65 17.72 3.64
N LEU A 349 16.75 17.57 2.89
CA LEU A 349 17.50 18.68 2.31
C LEU A 349 16.76 19.35 1.15
N ASP A 350 16.12 18.57 0.26
CA ASP A 350 15.48 19.08 -0.97
C ASP A 350 13.94 19.06 -0.91
N GLN A 351 13.36 18.17 -0.11
CA GLN A 351 11.92 17.87 -0.03
C GLN A 351 11.26 17.54 -1.39
N LEU A 352 12.05 17.11 -2.38
CA LEU A 352 11.54 16.79 -3.71
C LEU A 352 11.00 15.37 -3.76
N SER A 353 9.69 15.24 -3.99
CA SER A 353 9.06 13.93 -4.21
C SER A 353 9.36 13.38 -5.60
N ILE A 354 9.50 12.05 -5.71
CA ILE A 354 9.54 11.35 -7.00
C ILE A 354 8.31 11.64 -7.88
N ILE A 355 7.18 12.03 -7.27
CA ILE A 355 5.95 12.38 -7.98
C ILE A 355 6.20 13.56 -8.95
N CYS A 356 7.04 14.52 -8.57
CA CYS A 356 7.40 15.67 -9.42
C CYS A 356 7.99 15.17 -10.75
N PHE A 357 8.98 14.28 -10.68
CA PHE A 357 9.61 13.69 -11.87
C PHE A 357 8.69 12.72 -12.62
N LYS A 358 7.72 12.07 -11.95
CA LYS A 358 6.72 11.22 -12.62
C LYS A 358 5.72 12.04 -13.44
N ARG A 359 5.31 13.20 -12.92
CA ARG A 359 4.24 14.03 -13.48
C ARG A 359 4.72 15.12 -14.42
N CYS A 360 5.96 15.59 -14.29
CA CYS A 360 6.57 16.60 -15.16
C CYS A 360 7.59 15.97 -16.13
N PRO A 361 7.23 15.75 -17.41
CA PRO A 361 8.16 15.31 -18.44
C PRO A 361 9.43 16.13 -18.58
N PHE A 362 9.34 17.45 -18.49
CA PHE A 362 10.49 18.32 -18.67
C PHE A 362 11.55 18.09 -17.59
N LEU A 363 11.14 17.93 -16.32
CA LEU A 363 12.07 17.59 -15.23
C LEU A 363 12.82 16.29 -15.48
N ARG A 364 12.21 15.30 -16.16
CA ARG A 364 12.92 14.07 -16.53
C ARG A 364 13.94 14.32 -17.63
N THR A 365 13.61 15.15 -18.61
CA THR A 365 14.52 15.52 -19.70
C THR A 365 15.74 16.24 -19.13
N TYR A 366 15.50 17.27 -18.30
CA TYR A 366 16.56 18.02 -17.63
C TYR A 366 17.43 17.11 -16.76
N LEU A 367 16.83 16.25 -15.92
CA LEU A 367 17.60 15.29 -15.11
C LEU A 367 18.43 14.32 -15.96
N THR A 368 17.94 13.92 -17.14
CA THR A 368 18.69 13.05 -18.07
C THR A 368 19.93 13.78 -18.61
N GLU A 369 19.83 15.06 -18.93
CA GLU A 369 20.95 15.88 -19.38
C GLU A 369 21.98 16.12 -18.26
N VAL A 370 21.53 16.34 -17.03
CA VAL A 370 22.41 16.41 -15.85
C VAL A 370 23.16 15.09 -15.65
N ILE A 371 22.44 13.96 -15.68
CA ILE A 371 23.06 12.63 -15.55
C ILE A 371 24.09 12.38 -16.65
N ARG A 372 23.80 12.77 -17.90
CA ARG A 372 24.75 12.67 -19.01
C ARG A 372 26.01 13.49 -18.74
N SER A 373 25.86 14.72 -18.24
CA SER A 373 26.99 15.60 -17.94
C SER A 373 27.87 15.06 -16.80
N VAL A 374 27.26 14.47 -15.76
CA VAL A 374 27.98 13.76 -14.69
C VAL A 374 28.72 12.54 -15.24
N TRP A 375 28.09 11.78 -16.14
CA TRP A 375 28.70 10.62 -16.79
C TRP A 375 29.92 10.99 -17.64
N SER A 376 29.85 12.10 -18.39
CA SER A 376 30.94 12.59 -19.24
C SER A 376 32.11 13.19 -18.44
N SER A 377 31.80 13.97 -17.39
CA SER A 377 32.82 14.61 -16.55
C SER A 377 33.43 13.67 -15.51
N LYS A 378 32.82 12.51 -15.27
CA LYS A 378 33.18 11.52 -14.26
C LYS A 378 33.17 12.05 -12.82
N SER A 379 32.62 13.24 -12.61
CA SER A 379 32.61 13.95 -11.33
C SER A 379 31.18 14.07 -10.79
N VAL A 380 30.94 13.48 -9.62
CA VAL A 380 29.64 13.56 -8.93
C VAL A 380 29.55 14.92 -8.22
N PRO A 381 28.49 15.71 -8.46
CA PRO A 381 28.34 17.05 -7.88
C PRO A 381 28.26 17.03 -6.35
N ALA A 382 28.83 18.04 -5.68
CA ALA A 382 28.89 18.10 -4.23
C ALA A 382 27.50 18.06 -3.56
N GLU A 383 26.48 18.61 -4.23
CA GLU A 383 25.11 18.62 -3.74
C GLU A 383 24.46 17.21 -3.72
N TRP A 384 24.96 16.27 -4.54
CA TRP A 384 24.56 14.86 -4.47
C TRP A 384 25.35 14.08 -3.42
N LYS A 385 26.46 14.63 -2.91
CA LYS A 385 27.26 14.01 -1.85
C LYS A 385 26.78 14.36 -0.44
N LYS A 386 25.59 14.94 -0.30
CA LYS A 386 24.94 15.27 0.98
C LYS A 386 23.64 14.49 1.12
N ALA A 387 23.42 13.88 2.29
CA ALA A 387 22.19 13.17 2.59
C ALA A 387 21.77 13.29 4.06
N CYS A 388 20.58 12.78 4.38
CA CYS A 388 20.12 12.67 5.76
C CYS A 388 19.84 11.22 6.16
N SER A 389 20.34 10.78 7.30
CA SER A 389 20.10 9.45 7.86
C SER A 389 18.97 9.50 8.90
N ILE A 390 17.95 8.64 8.75
CA ILE A 390 16.91 8.43 9.76
C ILE A 390 17.22 7.16 10.55
N LEU A 391 17.01 7.20 11.86
CA LEU A 391 17.23 6.07 12.76
C LEU A 391 15.94 5.25 12.95
N ILE A 392 16.01 3.96 12.61
CA ILE A 392 14.92 3.00 12.83
C ILE A 392 15.31 2.04 13.95
N HIS A 393 14.52 2.00 15.02
CA HIS A 393 14.75 1.08 16.14
C HIS A 393 14.70 -0.39 15.66
N LYS A 394 15.73 -1.17 16.01
CA LYS A 394 15.82 -2.61 15.68
C LYS A 394 15.20 -3.46 16.79
N LYS A 395 15.77 -3.37 17.99
CA LYS A 395 15.43 -4.11 19.22
C LYS A 395 16.22 -3.57 20.41
N GLY A 396 15.83 -3.90 21.64
CA GLY A 396 16.56 -3.50 22.85
C GLY A 396 16.28 -2.07 23.31
N ASN A 397 17.09 -1.55 24.24
CA ASN A 397 16.90 -0.23 24.85
C ASN A 397 17.05 0.91 23.82
N THR A 398 16.14 1.89 23.85
CA THR A 398 16.10 3.07 22.96
C THR A 398 17.13 4.14 23.28
N SER A 399 17.78 4.05 24.44
CA SER A 399 18.89 4.94 24.82
C SER A 399 20.23 4.55 24.21
N ASN A 400 20.37 3.39 23.55
CA ASN A 400 21.64 2.99 22.94
C ASN A 400 21.60 3.15 21.40
N PRO A 401 22.45 4.00 20.79
CA PRO A 401 22.49 4.21 19.34
C PRO A 401 22.72 2.93 18.51
N SER A 402 23.43 1.94 19.04
CA SER A 402 23.72 0.67 18.33
C SER A 402 22.47 -0.18 18.07
N ASN A 403 21.40 0.05 18.84
CA ASN A 403 20.10 -0.58 18.68
C ASN A 403 19.26 0.03 17.55
N PHE A 404 19.77 1.06 16.87
CA PHE A 404 19.12 1.68 15.73
C PHE A 404 19.79 1.28 14.40
N ARG A 405 19.00 1.30 13.33
CA ARG A 405 19.46 1.16 11.95
C ARG A 405 19.45 2.54 11.30
N PRO A 406 20.58 3.06 10.84
CA PRO A 406 20.59 4.26 10.04
C PRO A 406 20.14 3.95 8.61
N ILE A 407 19.18 4.70 8.09
CA ILE A 407 18.74 4.65 6.70
C ILE A 407 19.00 6.01 6.06
N THR A 408 19.89 6.03 5.08
CA THR A 408 20.28 7.22 4.33
C THR A 408 19.20 7.56 3.31
N LEU A 409 18.62 8.75 3.44
CA LEU A 409 17.70 9.36 2.49
C LEU A 409 18.47 10.28 1.55
N GLU A 410 18.85 9.73 0.40
CA GLU A 410 19.44 10.50 -0.69
C GLU A 410 18.39 11.32 -1.45
N THR A 411 18.84 12.36 -2.15
CA THR A 411 18.02 13.15 -3.08
C THR A 411 17.50 12.27 -4.22
N ILE A 412 16.34 12.61 -4.77
CA ILE A 412 15.76 11.84 -5.88
C ILE A 412 16.67 11.83 -7.12
N PRO A 413 17.28 12.95 -7.55
CA PRO A 413 18.25 12.95 -8.62
C PRO A 413 19.39 11.94 -8.42
N LEU A 414 20.01 11.90 -7.22
CA LEU A 414 21.07 10.95 -6.91
C LEU A 414 20.58 9.50 -7.00
N LYS A 415 19.42 9.18 -6.42
CA LYS A 415 18.86 7.82 -6.48
C LYS A 415 18.60 7.33 -7.91
N VAL A 416 18.18 8.23 -8.80
CA VAL A 416 17.96 7.91 -10.21
C VAL A 416 19.31 7.65 -10.89
N PHE A 417 20.32 8.49 -10.62
CA PHE A 417 21.68 8.33 -11.12
C PHE A 417 22.32 7.00 -10.68
N THR A 418 22.32 6.70 -9.37
CA THR A 418 22.88 5.44 -8.85
C THR A 418 22.13 4.22 -9.37
N SER A 419 20.81 4.33 -9.61
CA SER A 419 20.02 3.28 -10.26
C SER A 419 20.41 3.06 -11.73
N CYS A 420 20.75 4.12 -12.47
CA CYS A 420 21.28 4.00 -13.84
C CYS A 420 22.61 3.24 -13.83
N LEU A 421 23.55 3.68 -12.98
CA LEU A 421 24.87 3.07 -12.84
C LEU A 421 24.79 1.59 -12.43
N ARG A 422 23.94 1.30 -11.45
CA ARG A 422 23.64 -0.07 -11.00
C ARG A 422 23.11 -0.95 -12.14
N ASN A 423 22.21 -0.45 -12.98
CA ASN A 423 21.67 -1.24 -14.08
C ASN A 423 22.74 -1.55 -15.14
N ALA A 424 23.57 -0.56 -15.50
CA ALA A 424 24.68 -0.75 -16.43
C ALA A 424 25.69 -1.79 -15.90
N MET A 425 26.15 -1.61 -14.65
CA MET A 425 27.06 -2.55 -14.00
C MET A 425 26.45 -3.95 -13.87
N PHE A 426 25.21 -4.05 -13.42
CA PHE A 426 24.57 -5.35 -13.25
C PHE A 426 24.45 -6.10 -14.59
N SER A 427 24.08 -5.41 -15.67
CA SER A 427 24.03 -6.01 -17.01
C SER A 427 25.38 -6.52 -17.48
N PHE A 428 26.46 -5.75 -17.28
CA PHE A 428 27.83 -6.17 -17.61
C PHE A 428 28.29 -7.38 -16.79
N LEU A 429 28.09 -7.33 -15.46
CA LEU A 429 28.51 -8.39 -14.53
C LEU A 429 27.77 -9.70 -14.80
N THR A 430 26.46 -9.65 -15.09
CA THR A 430 25.67 -10.83 -15.42
C THR A 430 26.02 -11.39 -16.81
N ALA A 431 26.24 -10.53 -17.82
CA ALA A 431 26.61 -10.99 -19.17
C ALA A 431 27.94 -11.76 -19.20
N ASN A 432 28.88 -11.38 -18.33
CA ASN A 432 30.20 -12.01 -18.22
C ASN A 432 30.29 -13.09 -17.11
N ASN A 433 29.18 -13.40 -16.42
CA ASN A 433 29.15 -14.33 -15.27
C ASN A 433 30.14 -13.97 -14.14
N PHE A 434 30.42 -12.67 -13.95
CA PHE A 434 31.34 -12.19 -12.92
C PHE A 434 30.76 -12.22 -11.51
N ILE A 435 29.43 -12.34 -11.35
CA ILE A 435 28.78 -12.57 -10.05
C ILE A 435 28.18 -13.98 -10.01
N GLU A 436 28.51 -14.74 -8.97
CA GLU A 436 27.98 -16.09 -8.78
C GLU A 436 26.58 -16.10 -8.17
N HIS A 437 25.57 -16.01 -9.04
CA HIS A 437 24.16 -15.98 -8.67
C HIS A 437 23.60 -17.32 -8.17
N GLN A 438 24.34 -18.43 -8.30
CA GLN A 438 23.91 -19.71 -7.72
C GLN A 438 24.12 -19.75 -6.19
N ILE A 439 25.14 -19.04 -5.69
CA ILE A 439 25.49 -18.96 -4.26
C ILE A 439 24.95 -17.67 -3.64
N GLN A 440 25.20 -16.50 -4.24
CA GLN A 440 24.70 -15.21 -3.76
C GLN A 440 23.34 -14.88 -4.39
N LYS A 441 22.29 -15.00 -3.58
CA LYS A 441 20.91 -14.76 -4.03
C LYS A 441 20.30 -13.48 -3.43
N GLY A 442 20.99 -12.81 -2.53
CA GLY A 442 20.56 -11.52 -1.96
C GLY A 442 20.64 -10.39 -2.99
N PHE A 443 19.63 -9.51 -3.01
CA PHE A 443 19.55 -8.34 -3.90
C PHE A 443 19.64 -8.61 -5.41
N THR A 444 19.56 -9.86 -5.84
CA THR A 444 19.60 -10.25 -7.26
C THR A 444 18.20 -10.15 -7.89
N PRO A 445 18.02 -9.39 -8.99
CA PRO A 445 16.75 -9.30 -9.70
C PRO A 445 16.22 -10.66 -10.17
N ASN A 446 14.90 -10.83 -10.12
CA ASN A 446 14.18 -11.99 -10.64
C ASN A 446 14.55 -13.36 -10.03
N LEU A 447 15.26 -13.39 -8.90
CA LEU A 447 15.53 -14.60 -8.13
C LEU A 447 14.68 -14.68 -6.88
N SER A 448 14.06 -15.83 -6.64
CA SER A 448 13.36 -16.12 -5.39
C SER A 448 14.33 -16.70 -4.34
N GLY A 449 15.42 -15.98 -4.08
CA GLY A 449 16.59 -16.49 -3.35
C GLY A 449 16.30 -17.10 -1.99
N THR A 450 15.41 -16.48 -1.22
CA THR A 450 14.96 -16.99 0.07
C THR A 450 14.28 -18.35 -0.03
N LEU A 451 13.44 -18.55 -1.05
CA LEU A 451 12.74 -19.83 -1.26
C LEU A 451 13.69 -20.91 -1.75
N GLU A 452 14.62 -20.56 -2.64
CA GLU A 452 15.59 -21.52 -3.15
C GLU A 452 16.53 -22.03 -2.05
N HIS A 453 17.11 -21.15 -1.24
CA HIS A 453 17.99 -21.55 -0.14
C HIS A 453 17.25 -22.33 0.95
N THR A 454 16.04 -21.91 1.33
CA THR A 454 15.27 -22.64 2.33
C THR A 454 14.79 -24.01 1.83
N ALA A 455 14.47 -24.15 0.53
CA ALA A 455 14.14 -25.43 -0.08
C ALA A 455 15.36 -26.37 -0.14
N GLN A 456 16.53 -25.86 -0.54
CA GLN A 456 17.77 -26.65 -0.53
C GLN A 456 18.16 -27.08 0.88
N MET A 457 18.10 -26.17 1.87
CA MET A 457 18.36 -26.48 3.28
C MET A 457 17.41 -27.57 3.80
N THR A 458 16.11 -27.46 3.48
CA THR A 458 15.09 -28.47 3.81
C THR A 458 15.47 -29.84 3.24
N ASN A 459 15.91 -29.89 1.98
CA ASN A 459 16.34 -31.12 1.33
C ASN A 459 17.61 -31.71 1.97
N ILE A 460 18.60 -30.88 2.30
CA ILE A 460 19.85 -31.30 2.93
C ILE A 460 19.59 -31.96 4.29
N ILE A 461 18.81 -31.30 5.17
CA ILE A 461 18.46 -31.83 6.49
C ILE A 461 17.65 -33.12 6.36
N ASN A 462 16.67 -33.17 5.46
CA ASN A 462 15.88 -34.38 5.23
C ASN A 462 16.73 -35.55 4.69
N GLN A 463 17.66 -35.29 3.77
CA GLN A 463 18.55 -36.33 3.24
C GLN A 463 19.52 -36.83 4.33
N ALA A 464 20.09 -35.94 5.13
CA ALA A 464 20.92 -36.32 6.27
C ALA A 464 20.16 -37.25 7.22
N ARG A 465 18.91 -36.89 7.55
CA ARG A 465 18.08 -37.65 8.49
C ARG A 465 17.63 -39.00 7.94
N ILE A 466 17.07 -39.03 6.73
CA ILE A 466 16.47 -40.24 6.12
C ILE A 466 17.55 -41.19 5.60
N LYS A 467 18.61 -40.68 4.97
CA LYS A 467 19.69 -41.50 4.39
C LYS A 467 20.85 -41.74 5.35
N GLN A 468 20.70 -41.38 6.62
CA GLN A 468 21.72 -41.56 7.66
C GLN A 468 23.08 -40.98 7.27
N ARG A 469 23.09 -39.75 6.74
CA ARG A 469 24.32 -39.01 6.41
C ARG A 469 24.60 -37.97 7.48
N SER A 470 25.88 -37.71 7.70
CA SER A 470 26.30 -36.62 8.57
C SER A 470 26.19 -35.28 7.82
N VAL A 471 25.75 -34.24 8.52
CA VAL A 471 25.76 -32.86 8.01
C VAL A 471 26.05 -31.89 9.15
N VAL A 472 26.81 -30.86 8.83
CA VAL A 472 27.13 -29.74 9.72
C VAL A 472 26.73 -28.46 9.03
N ILE A 473 25.94 -27.64 9.71
CA ILE A 473 25.45 -26.36 9.23
C ILE A 473 25.92 -25.28 10.19
N THR A 474 26.57 -24.24 9.68
CA THR A 474 27.01 -23.09 10.47
C THR A 474 26.40 -21.82 9.88
N LEU A 475 25.58 -21.12 10.65
CA LEU A 475 25.04 -19.81 10.29
C LEU A 475 25.98 -18.71 10.76
N LEU A 476 26.26 -17.75 9.88
CA LEU A 476 27.18 -16.65 10.14
C LEU A 476 26.45 -15.31 10.07
N ASP A 477 26.73 -14.42 11.03
CA ASP A 477 26.24 -13.04 11.10
C ASP A 477 27.46 -12.09 11.10
N LEU A 478 27.41 -11.04 10.28
CA LEU A 478 28.45 -10.00 10.24
C LEU A 478 28.01 -8.79 11.08
N LYS A 479 28.91 -8.31 11.94
CA LYS A 479 28.68 -7.09 12.72
C LYS A 479 28.67 -5.88 11.79
N ASN A 480 27.54 -5.19 11.71
CA ASN A 480 27.40 -3.95 10.95
C ASN A 480 27.88 -4.09 9.48
N ALA A 481 27.53 -5.17 8.80
CA ALA A 481 28.10 -5.56 7.50
C ALA A 481 28.23 -4.42 6.47
N PHE A 482 27.16 -3.64 6.24
CA PHE A 482 27.19 -2.50 5.32
C PHE A 482 28.06 -1.33 5.82
N GLY A 483 28.16 -1.17 7.14
CA GLY A 483 28.91 -0.09 7.79
C GLY A 483 30.42 -0.32 7.86
N GLU A 484 30.88 -1.56 7.71
CA GLU A 484 32.30 -1.92 7.80
C GLU A 484 33.05 -1.89 6.44
N VAL A 485 32.34 -1.76 5.31
CA VAL A 485 32.96 -1.76 3.98
C VAL A 485 33.86 -0.53 3.80
N HIS A 486 35.16 -0.74 3.61
CA HIS A 486 36.12 0.33 3.36
C HIS A 486 36.03 0.86 1.91
N HIS A 487 36.16 2.16 1.69
CA HIS A 487 36.08 2.74 0.33
C HIS A 487 37.22 2.29 -0.58
N ASN A 488 38.45 2.20 -0.08
CA ASN A 488 39.56 1.62 -0.84
C ASN A 488 39.33 0.14 -1.22
N LEU A 489 38.59 -0.63 -0.41
CA LEU A 489 38.20 -2.00 -0.77
C LEU A 489 37.22 -2.00 -1.95
N ILE A 490 36.30 -1.05 -2.01
CA ILE A 490 35.38 -0.89 -3.15
C ILE A 490 36.20 -0.73 -4.44
N GLN A 491 37.22 0.14 -4.43
CA GLN A 491 38.05 0.37 -5.61
C GLN A 491 38.73 -0.92 -6.09
N SER A 492 39.39 -1.64 -5.19
CA SER A 492 40.05 -2.91 -5.53
C SER A 492 39.08 -3.97 -6.07
N VAL A 493 37.85 -3.98 -5.54
CA VAL A 493 36.79 -4.89 -6.00
C VAL A 493 36.25 -4.49 -7.38
N LEU A 494 36.15 -3.20 -7.69
CA LEU A 494 35.77 -2.74 -9.03
C LEU A 494 36.81 -3.18 -10.07
N ASP A 495 38.08 -3.02 -9.75
CA ASP A 495 39.19 -3.43 -10.62
C ASP A 495 39.21 -4.95 -10.82
N TYR A 496 39.01 -5.73 -9.75
CA TYR A 496 38.90 -7.20 -9.81
C TYR A 496 37.76 -7.68 -10.74
N HIS A 497 36.64 -6.95 -10.81
CA HIS A 497 35.50 -7.30 -11.67
C HIS A 497 35.57 -6.68 -13.07
N HIS A 498 36.75 -6.17 -13.49
CA HIS A 498 36.96 -5.54 -14.79
C HIS A 498 36.01 -4.35 -15.07
N ILE A 499 35.61 -3.61 -14.04
CA ILE A 499 34.84 -2.38 -14.23
C ILE A 499 35.76 -1.34 -14.89
N PRO A 500 35.34 -0.69 -15.99
CA PRO A 500 36.17 0.31 -16.65
C PRO A 500 36.59 1.46 -15.73
N LYS A 501 37.80 1.98 -15.92
CA LYS A 501 38.36 3.08 -15.11
C LYS A 501 37.43 4.29 -15.03
N ASP A 502 36.82 4.67 -16.15
CA ASP A 502 35.86 5.79 -16.21
C ASP A 502 34.68 5.63 -15.26
N VAL A 503 34.15 4.40 -15.17
CA VAL A 503 33.04 4.04 -14.29
C VAL A 503 33.51 3.99 -12.84
N SER A 504 34.70 3.46 -12.60
CA SER A 504 35.33 3.44 -11.29
C SER A 504 35.61 4.85 -10.75
N GLU A 505 36.02 5.79 -11.60
CA GLU A 505 36.20 7.21 -11.24
C GLU A 505 34.89 7.86 -10.78
N ILE A 506 33.79 7.58 -11.47
CA ILE A 506 32.45 8.05 -11.06
C ILE A 506 32.09 7.52 -9.66
N ILE A 507 32.31 6.23 -9.41
CA ILE A 507 31.99 5.61 -8.10
C ILE A 507 32.90 6.15 -7.01
N LYS A 508 34.20 6.29 -7.29
CA LYS A 508 35.16 6.92 -6.38
C LYS A 508 34.71 8.35 -6.04
N SER A 509 34.32 9.14 -7.05
CA SER A 509 33.79 10.49 -6.83
C SER A 509 32.52 10.49 -5.99
N LEU A 510 31.64 9.49 -6.10
CA LEU A 510 30.41 9.40 -5.30
C LEU A 510 30.70 9.21 -3.81
N TYR A 511 31.64 8.33 -3.48
CA TYR A 511 31.97 7.98 -2.09
C TYR A 511 32.93 8.96 -1.42
N THR A 512 33.77 9.66 -2.20
CA THR A 512 34.71 10.67 -1.69
C THR A 512 33.97 11.90 -1.20
N ASP A 513 34.23 12.32 0.04
CA ASP A 513 33.60 13.47 0.72
C ASP A 513 32.07 13.37 0.83
N PHE A 514 31.54 12.14 0.91
CA PHE A 514 30.12 11.95 1.17
C PHE A 514 29.79 12.30 2.62
N ASN A 515 28.81 13.19 2.81
CA ASN A 515 28.42 13.71 4.11
C ASN A 515 26.97 13.34 4.43
N THR A 516 26.73 12.85 5.65
CA THR A 516 25.37 12.57 6.14
C THR A 516 25.10 13.22 7.49
N ALA A 517 23.89 13.74 7.66
CA ALA A 517 23.41 14.24 8.94
C ALA A 517 22.30 13.33 9.48
N PHE A 518 22.33 13.02 10.77
CA PHE A 518 21.31 12.20 11.43
C PHE A 518 20.15 13.05 11.90
N ILE A 519 18.93 12.64 11.54
CA ILE A 519 17.69 13.36 11.88
C ILE A 519 16.81 12.47 12.74
N THR A 520 16.45 12.98 13.93
CA THR A 520 15.44 12.40 14.82
C THR A 520 14.23 13.33 14.91
N SER A 521 13.22 12.96 15.70
CA SER A 521 12.10 13.88 15.98
C SER A 521 12.51 15.08 16.84
N GLU A 522 13.64 14.97 17.56
CA GLU A 522 14.04 15.93 18.59
C GLU A 522 15.24 16.78 18.17
N PHE A 523 16.16 16.22 17.37
CA PHE A 523 17.39 16.93 16.98
C PHE A 523 17.88 16.54 15.57
N SER A 524 18.82 17.34 15.07
CA SER A 524 19.64 17.06 13.88
C SER A 524 21.12 17.21 14.22
N THR A 525 21.96 16.30 13.75
CA THR A 525 23.41 16.40 13.92
C THR A 525 24.04 17.34 12.87
N PRO A 526 25.26 17.85 13.08
CA PRO A 526 26.07 18.38 11.98
C PRO A 526 26.34 17.28 10.94
N PHE A 527 26.81 17.68 9.76
CA PHE A 527 27.28 16.74 8.76
C PHE A 527 28.45 15.91 9.29
N ILE A 528 28.35 14.59 9.14
CA ILE A 528 29.41 13.63 9.43
C ILE A 528 29.88 13.05 8.10
N THR A 529 31.18 13.18 7.84
CA THR A 529 31.81 12.59 6.66
C THR A 529 31.87 11.08 6.80
N VAL A 530 31.39 10.38 5.78
CA VAL A 530 31.36 8.93 5.69
C VAL A 530 32.67 8.47 5.04
N GLY A 531 33.64 8.06 5.85
CA GLY A 531 34.94 7.54 5.38
C GLY A 531 34.97 6.02 5.18
N ARG A 532 33.96 5.32 5.72
CA ARG A 532 33.70 3.89 5.52
C ARG A 532 32.19 3.65 5.59
N ALA A 533 31.75 2.54 5.01
CA ALA A 533 30.36 2.11 4.77
C ALA A 533 29.90 2.29 3.32
N VAL A 534 29.04 1.38 2.89
CA VAL A 534 28.14 1.58 1.74
C VAL A 534 26.86 2.29 2.20
N LEU A 535 26.24 3.06 1.30
CA LEU A 535 25.09 3.90 1.65
C LEU A 535 23.82 3.04 1.85
N GLN A 536 23.36 2.91 3.10
CA GLN A 536 22.18 2.10 3.42
C GLN A 536 20.90 2.78 2.93
N GLY A 537 20.34 2.28 1.83
CA GLY A 537 19.15 2.84 1.17
C GLY A 537 19.35 3.12 -0.32
N ASP A 538 20.60 3.11 -0.76
CA ASP A 538 21.00 3.23 -2.16
C ASP A 538 20.95 1.89 -2.89
N CYS A 539 20.61 1.92 -4.18
CA CYS A 539 20.52 0.74 -5.02
C CYS A 539 21.88 0.23 -5.52
N LEU A 540 22.84 1.12 -5.76
CA LEU A 540 24.18 0.77 -6.25
C LEU A 540 25.03 0.14 -5.13
N SER A 541 24.96 0.71 -3.94
CA SER A 541 25.60 0.24 -2.71
C SER A 541 25.37 -1.26 -2.45
N LEU A 542 24.17 -1.77 -2.72
CA LEU A 542 23.84 -3.19 -2.56
C LEU A 542 24.57 -4.09 -3.57
N LEU A 543 24.75 -3.61 -4.82
CA LEU A 543 25.50 -4.33 -5.84
C LEU A 543 26.99 -4.38 -5.49
N ILE A 544 27.55 -3.25 -5.07
CA ILE A 544 28.96 -3.15 -4.64
C ILE A 544 29.22 -4.10 -3.46
N PHE A 545 28.33 -4.13 -2.47
CA PHE A 545 28.44 -5.07 -1.35
C PHE A 545 28.46 -6.54 -1.81
N ASN A 546 27.57 -6.90 -2.74
CA ASN A 546 27.57 -8.25 -3.32
C ASN A 546 28.87 -8.55 -4.08
N MET A 547 29.46 -7.57 -4.79
CA MET A 547 30.75 -7.72 -5.46
C MET A 547 31.88 -7.95 -4.45
N CYS A 548 31.87 -7.27 -3.29
CA CYS A 548 32.85 -7.52 -2.23
C CYS A 548 32.80 -8.98 -1.77
N ILE A 549 31.61 -9.49 -1.42
CA ILE A 549 31.44 -10.89 -1.01
C ILE A 549 31.76 -11.86 -2.15
N ASN A 550 31.49 -11.48 -3.39
CA ASN A 550 31.78 -12.33 -4.55
C ASN A 550 33.26 -12.71 -4.64
N THR A 551 34.20 -11.85 -4.20
CA THR A 551 35.63 -12.21 -4.13
C THR A 551 35.88 -13.47 -3.28
N PHE A 552 35.18 -13.61 -2.15
CA PHE A 552 35.22 -14.81 -1.33
C PHE A 552 34.51 -15.99 -2.01
N ILE A 553 33.36 -15.73 -2.64
CA ILE A 553 32.59 -16.78 -3.32
C ILE A 553 33.42 -17.43 -4.45
N GLN A 554 34.16 -16.64 -5.22
CA GLN A 554 35.05 -17.18 -6.27
C GLN A 554 36.15 -18.06 -5.67
N HIS A 555 36.71 -17.70 -4.51
CA HIS A 555 37.68 -18.52 -3.80
C HIS A 555 37.12 -19.89 -3.40
N ILE A 556 35.96 -19.92 -2.74
CA ILE A 556 35.34 -21.19 -2.28
C ILE A 556 34.70 -22.02 -3.40
N LYS A 557 34.43 -21.41 -4.57
CA LYS A 557 33.89 -22.11 -5.74
C LYS A 557 34.91 -23.05 -6.40
N THR A 558 36.20 -22.84 -6.17
CA THR A 558 37.25 -23.71 -6.72
C THR A 558 37.07 -25.17 -6.27
N ASP A 559 37.44 -26.12 -7.13
CA ASP A 559 37.18 -27.56 -6.90
C ASP A 559 37.75 -28.07 -5.56
N LYS A 560 38.87 -27.49 -5.12
CA LYS A 560 39.50 -27.75 -3.83
C LYS A 560 38.56 -27.61 -2.64
N TYR A 561 37.70 -26.60 -2.63
CA TYR A 561 36.77 -26.32 -1.54
C TYR A 561 35.36 -26.82 -1.83
N ARG A 562 34.98 -26.87 -3.12
CA ARG A 562 33.67 -27.35 -3.55
C ARG A 562 33.39 -28.77 -3.07
N GLN A 563 34.40 -29.63 -3.03
CA GLN A 563 34.29 -31.01 -2.54
C GLN A 563 33.90 -31.13 -1.05
N PHE A 564 34.13 -30.09 -0.22
CA PHE A 564 33.76 -30.08 1.20
C PHE A 564 32.27 -29.90 1.46
N GLY A 565 31.47 -29.70 0.41
CA GLY A 565 30.04 -29.52 0.52
C GLY A 565 29.28 -30.81 0.81
N PHE A 566 28.03 -30.68 1.24
CA PHE A 566 27.14 -31.81 1.39
C PHE A 566 26.67 -32.29 0.01
N ILE A 567 26.94 -33.56 -0.29
CA ILE A 567 26.50 -34.20 -1.53
C ILE A 567 25.02 -34.55 -1.43
N THR A 568 24.20 -33.85 -2.20
CA THR A 568 22.81 -34.25 -2.44
C THR A 568 22.74 -35.25 -3.60
N ASN A 569 21.57 -35.83 -3.89
CA ASN A 569 21.38 -36.64 -5.11
C ASN A 569 21.73 -35.91 -6.42
N LEU A 570 21.86 -34.58 -6.37
CA LEU A 570 22.34 -33.74 -7.47
C LEU A 570 23.87 -33.78 -7.44
N LEU A 571 24.50 -34.04 -8.59
CA LEU A 571 25.95 -34.30 -8.75
C LEU A 571 26.88 -33.22 -8.15
N ASN A 572 26.37 -32.04 -7.76
CA ASN A 572 27.15 -30.94 -7.22
C ASN A 572 27.00 -30.83 -5.68
N PRO A 573 28.11 -30.89 -4.91
CA PRO A 573 28.08 -30.65 -3.48
C PRO A 573 27.68 -29.21 -3.16
N VAL A 574 26.85 -29.05 -2.13
CA VAL A 574 26.42 -27.74 -1.62
C VAL A 574 27.23 -27.39 -0.38
N HIS A 575 28.12 -26.39 -0.50
CA HIS A 575 29.03 -26.00 0.59
C HIS A 575 28.70 -24.63 1.21
N TRP A 576 27.99 -23.75 0.48
CA TRP A 576 27.74 -22.39 0.91
C TRP A 576 26.41 -21.85 0.39
N PHE A 577 25.67 -21.15 1.25
CA PHE A 577 24.57 -20.27 0.87
C PHE A 577 24.89 -18.84 1.28
N GLN A 578 24.64 -17.89 0.38
CA GLN A 578 24.80 -16.47 0.68
C GLN A 578 23.54 -15.69 0.32
N PHE A 579 22.98 -14.96 1.28
CA PHE A 579 21.88 -14.03 1.03
C PHE A 579 22.21 -12.68 1.64
N ALA A 580 22.74 -11.78 0.80
CA ALA A 580 23.32 -10.51 1.27
C ALA A 580 24.43 -10.79 2.29
N ASP A 581 24.28 -10.36 3.54
CA ASP A 581 25.18 -10.59 4.66
C ASP A 581 24.98 -11.95 5.36
N ASP A 582 23.76 -12.51 5.33
CA ASP A 582 23.46 -13.81 5.92
C ASP A 582 24.15 -14.94 5.14
N ALA A 583 25.01 -15.71 5.81
CA ALA A 583 25.67 -16.86 5.21
C ALA A 583 25.39 -18.17 5.98
N ALA A 584 25.32 -19.28 5.25
CA ALA A 584 25.25 -20.62 5.83
C ALA A 584 26.28 -21.54 5.19
N VAL A 585 27.17 -22.10 6.01
CA VAL A 585 28.22 -23.05 5.63
C VAL A 585 27.71 -24.47 5.83
N ILE A 586 27.88 -25.33 4.84
CA ILE A 586 27.32 -26.69 4.86
C ILE A 586 28.41 -27.68 4.50
N SER A 587 28.60 -28.72 5.32
CA SER A 587 29.57 -29.78 5.05
C SER A 587 29.09 -31.15 5.56
N GLY A 588 29.78 -32.21 5.18
CA GLY A 588 29.54 -33.55 5.74
C GLY A 588 30.27 -33.80 7.06
N GLN A 589 31.40 -33.13 7.26
CA GLN A 589 32.26 -33.28 8.44
C GLN A 589 32.55 -31.95 9.16
N ASP A 590 32.84 -32.03 10.47
CA ASP A 590 33.24 -30.88 11.31
C ASP A 590 34.56 -30.25 10.80
N SER A 591 35.54 -31.08 10.42
CA SER A 591 36.84 -30.65 9.89
C SER A 591 36.73 -29.81 8.61
N GLU A 592 35.88 -30.27 7.69
CA GLU A 592 35.55 -29.58 6.44
C GLU A 592 34.86 -28.24 6.70
N ASN A 593 33.89 -28.21 7.63
CA ASN A 593 33.22 -26.98 8.04
C ASN A 593 34.22 -25.98 8.62
N GLN A 594 35.03 -26.45 9.56
CA GLN A 594 36.07 -25.65 10.22
C GLN A 594 37.06 -25.08 9.19
N HIS A 595 37.43 -25.85 8.17
CA HIS A 595 38.31 -25.36 7.11
C HIS A 595 37.68 -24.20 6.32
N LEU A 596 36.40 -24.31 5.95
CA LEU A 596 35.66 -23.23 5.29
C LEU A 596 35.53 -21.99 6.18
N LEU A 597 35.28 -22.17 7.49
CA LEU A 597 35.23 -21.08 8.47
C LEU A 597 36.59 -20.38 8.60
N ASN A 598 37.69 -21.13 8.62
CA ASN A 598 39.04 -20.56 8.66
C ASN A 598 39.32 -19.72 7.40
N ARG A 599 38.88 -20.18 6.22
CA ARG A 599 39.00 -19.39 4.98
C ARG A 599 38.15 -18.13 5.02
N PHE A 600 36.95 -18.20 5.57
CA PHE A 600 36.09 -17.04 5.75
C PHE A 600 36.69 -16.03 6.75
N SER A 601 37.30 -16.50 7.84
CA SER A 601 38.02 -15.66 8.80
C SER A 601 39.19 -14.92 8.14
N ILE A 602 40.00 -15.60 7.32
CA ILE A 602 41.09 -14.97 6.55
C ILE A 602 40.55 -13.89 5.60
N TRP A 603 39.44 -14.16 4.92
CA TRP A 603 38.80 -13.17 4.05
C TRP A 603 38.25 -11.97 4.84
N CYS A 604 37.66 -12.20 6.02
CA CYS A 604 37.18 -11.15 6.92
C CYS A 604 38.33 -10.26 7.42
N GLN A 605 39.47 -10.86 7.78
CA GLN A 605 40.69 -10.12 8.17
C GLN A 605 41.20 -9.24 7.03
N TRP A 606 41.21 -9.76 5.79
CA TRP A 606 41.59 -8.99 4.62
C TRP A 606 40.61 -7.83 4.34
N SER A 607 39.30 -8.09 4.39
CA SER A 607 38.25 -7.12 4.08
C SER A 607 37.90 -6.16 5.23
N ASN A 608 38.51 -6.34 6.40
CA ASN A 608 38.17 -5.65 7.66
C ASN A 608 36.71 -5.88 8.12
N MET A 609 36.08 -6.99 7.72
CA MET A 609 34.76 -7.34 8.22
C MET A 609 34.86 -8.12 9.54
N ILE A 610 33.91 -7.89 10.45
CA ILE A 610 33.90 -8.51 11.77
C ILE A 610 32.74 -9.50 11.85
N VAL A 611 33.04 -10.76 12.18
CA VAL A 611 32.03 -11.78 12.46
C VAL A 611 31.47 -11.58 13.86
N ARG A 612 30.14 -11.67 13.99
CA ARG A 612 29.43 -11.53 15.25
C ARG A 612 29.10 -12.91 15.84
N VAL A 613 30.06 -13.47 16.58
CA VAL A 613 30.02 -14.86 17.07
C VAL A 613 28.80 -15.14 17.97
N ASP A 614 28.35 -14.17 18.77
CA ASP A 614 27.17 -14.30 19.65
C ASP A 614 25.84 -14.56 18.92
N LYS A 615 25.80 -14.29 17.61
CA LYS A 615 24.64 -14.55 16.75
C LYS A 615 24.86 -15.65 15.72
N CYS A 616 26.09 -16.12 15.57
CA CYS A 616 26.36 -17.30 14.78
C CYS A 616 25.78 -18.52 15.50
N SER A 617 25.43 -19.55 14.74
CA SER A 617 24.92 -20.80 15.33
C SER A 617 25.31 -22.02 14.53
N THR A 618 25.68 -23.11 15.19
CA THR A 618 25.94 -24.40 14.54
C THR A 618 24.79 -25.39 14.76
N PHE A 619 24.63 -26.32 13.81
CA PHE A 619 23.68 -27.42 13.88
C PHE A 619 24.30 -28.65 13.22
N GLY A 620 24.33 -29.78 13.94
CA GLY A 620 24.96 -31.02 13.47
C GLY A 620 24.03 -32.21 13.52
N ILE A 621 24.05 -33.03 12.47
CA ILE A 621 23.46 -34.37 12.45
C ILE A 621 24.59 -35.36 12.12
N ARG A 622 24.68 -36.44 12.87
CA ARG A 622 25.63 -37.53 12.59
C ARG A 622 24.93 -38.87 12.52
N LYS A 623 25.52 -39.79 11.77
CA LYS A 623 25.10 -41.20 11.77
C LYS A 623 25.46 -41.86 13.11
N SER A 624 24.49 -42.52 13.73
CA SER A 624 24.70 -43.54 14.78
C SER A 624 24.42 -44.94 14.19
N LEU A 625 24.70 -46.00 14.95
CA LEU A 625 24.64 -47.40 14.49
C LEU A 625 23.35 -47.77 13.74
N THR A 626 22.21 -47.22 14.16
CA THR A 626 20.89 -47.53 13.58
C THR A 626 20.05 -46.31 13.18
N LYS A 627 20.46 -45.10 13.56
CA LYS A 627 19.68 -43.87 13.33
C LYS A 627 20.55 -42.62 13.21
N SER A 628 20.03 -41.59 12.56
CA SER A 628 20.61 -40.25 12.60
C SER A 628 20.34 -39.60 13.97
N ILE A 629 21.32 -38.91 14.54
CA ILE A 629 21.18 -38.17 15.80
C ILE A 629 21.67 -36.73 15.64
N GLN A 630 20.99 -35.79 16.30
CA GLN A 630 21.49 -34.43 16.45
C GLN A 630 22.64 -34.42 17.47
N TYR A 631 23.69 -33.66 17.19
CA TYR A 631 24.78 -33.40 18.12
C TYR A 631 25.14 -31.92 18.12
N LEU A 632 26.06 -31.52 19.00
CA LEU A 632 26.53 -30.14 19.15
C LEU A 632 27.94 -30.01 18.55
N PRO A 633 28.09 -29.45 17.33
CA PRO A 633 29.40 -29.24 16.73
C PRO A 633 30.25 -28.26 17.54
N LYS A 634 31.53 -28.57 17.72
CA LYS A 634 32.50 -27.71 18.41
C LYS A 634 33.36 -26.99 17.38
N LEU A 635 32.81 -25.95 16.76
CA LEU A 635 33.47 -25.16 15.73
C LEU A 635 33.93 -23.81 16.28
N LEU A 636 35.10 -23.37 15.85
CA LEU A 636 35.72 -22.12 16.27
C LEU A 636 35.73 -21.11 15.12
N ILE A 637 35.57 -19.83 15.41
CA ILE A 637 35.90 -18.75 14.47
C ILE A 637 36.60 -17.63 15.23
N ASN A 638 37.75 -17.17 14.72
CA ASN A 638 38.60 -16.21 15.42
C ASN A 638 38.97 -16.66 16.86
N ASN A 639 39.19 -17.97 17.05
CA ASN A 639 39.46 -18.62 18.34
C ASN A 639 38.30 -18.57 19.37
N GLU A 640 37.11 -18.14 18.98
CA GLU A 640 35.91 -18.18 19.81
C GLU A 640 34.99 -19.34 19.39
N LEU A 641 34.38 -20.01 20.37
CA LEU A 641 33.44 -21.12 20.13
C LEU A 641 32.10 -20.59 19.63
N ILE A 642 31.66 -21.08 18.47
CA ILE A 642 30.35 -20.75 17.92
C ILE A 642 29.27 -21.48 18.73
N PRO A 643 28.22 -20.78 19.23
CA PRO A 643 27.12 -21.42 19.93
C PRO A 643 26.45 -22.53 19.09
N ALA A 644 26.20 -23.69 19.68
CA ALA A 644 25.48 -24.78 19.03
C ALA A 644 23.98 -24.76 19.39
N THR A 645 23.12 -25.05 18.41
CA THR A 645 21.67 -25.22 18.63
C THR A 645 21.45 -26.45 19.50
N LYS A 646 20.80 -26.30 20.66
CA LYS A 646 20.65 -27.42 21.60
C LYS A 646 19.81 -28.53 20.98
N THR A 647 19.99 -29.74 21.50
CA THR A 647 19.25 -30.92 21.03
C THR A 647 17.75 -30.74 21.22
N GLY A 648 16.99 -30.80 20.12
CA GLY A 648 15.55 -30.60 20.11
C GLY A 648 15.08 -29.15 19.93
N GLU A 649 15.98 -28.17 20.00
CA GLU A 649 15.68 -26.77 19.66
C GLU A 649 15.75 -26.55 18.14
N SER A 650 15.13 -25.47 17.67
CA SER A 650 15.15 -25.06 16.27
C SER A 650 16.07 -23.85 16.05
N PHE A 651 16.59 -23.70 14.84
CA PHE A 651 17.30 -22.50 14.40
C PHE A 651 16.53 -21.80 13.29
N ARG A 652 16.69 -20.48 13.17
CA ARG A 652 16.00 -19.66 12.17
C ARG A 652 16.95 -19.24 11.06
N TYR A 653 16.58 -19.49 9.81
CA TYR A 653 17.31 -19.04 8.62
C TYR A 653 16.35 -18.48 7.57
N LEU A 654 16.61 -17.25 7.11
CA LEU A 654 15.79 -16.50 6.14
C LEU A 654 14.28 -16.49 6.47
N GLY A 655 13.94 -16.48 7.76
CA GLY A 655 12.56 -16.45 8.24
C GLY A 655 11.88 -17.81 8.39
N LYS A 656 12.55 -18.93 8.09
CA LYS A 656 12.05 -20.30 8.33
C LYS A 656 12.78 -20.94 9.51
N TYR A 657 12.06 -21.71 10.32
CA TYR A 657 12.63 -22.53 11.39
C TYR A 657 13.01 -23.93 10.89
N PHE A 658 14.13 -24.43 11.39
CA PHE A 658 14.66 -25.76 11.09
C PHE A 658 15.00 -26.48 12.39
N ASP A 659 14.47 -27.68 12.56
CA ASP A 659 14.73 -28.58 13.67
C ASP A 659 15.08 -29.99 13.16
N PHE A 660 15.70 -30.81 14.00
CA PHE A 660 16.05 -32.19 13.64
C PHE A 660 14.82 -32.99 13.16
N SER A 661 13.67 -32.79 13.80
CA SER A 661 12.43 -33.50 13.47
C SER A 661 11.65 -32.91 12.30
N MET A 662 12.04 -31.75 11.76
CA MET A 662 11.28 -31.00 10.74
C MET A 662 9.80 -30.83 11.14
N SER A 663 9.54 -30.66 12.45
CA SER A 663 8.20 -30.67 13.04
C SER A 663 7.45 -29.34 12.89
N GLU A 664 8.18 -28.27 12.60
CA GLU A 664 7.67 -26.90 12.45
C GLU A 664 6.88 -26.38 13.67
N LYS A 665 7.10 -26.95 14.87
CA LYS A 665 6.33 -26.64 16.09
C LYS A 665 6.36 -25.16 16.47
N GLU A 666 7.56 -24.59 16.54
CA GLU A 666 7.75 -23.16 16.89
C GLU A 666 7.07 -22.24 15.88
N HIS A 667 7.18 -22.56 14.59
CA HIS A 667 6.52 -21.77 13.54
C HIS A 667 5.00 -21.85 13.64
N LYS A 668 4.45 -23.04 13.88
CA LYS A 668 3.01 -23.25 14.09
C LYS A 668 2.49 -22.43 15.28
N GLN A 669 3.25 -22.41 16.38
CA GLN A 669 2.91 -21.62 17.56
C GLN A 669 2.95 -20.11 17.27
N GLU A 670 4.04 -19.61 16.66
CA GLU A 670 4.17 -18.20 16.27
C GLU A 670 3.03 -17.76 15.35
N LEU A 671 2.62 -18.63 14.42
CA LEU A 671 1.55 -18.37 13.48
C LEU A 671 0.18 -18.28 14.16
N ILE A 672 -0.13 -19.20 15.08
CA ILE A 672 -1.39 -19.18 15.83
C ILE A 672 -1.45 -17.95 16.73
N THR A 673 -0.38 -17.65 17.47
CA THR A 673 -0.31 -16.46 18.35
C THR A 673 -0.51 -15.18 17.54
N LEU A 674 0.21 -15.02 16.43
CA LEU A 674 0.04 -13.86 15.54
C LEU A 674 -1.40 -13.72 15.01
N MET A 675 -2.04 -14.84 14.65
CA MET A 675 -3.42 -14.84 14.19
C MET A 675 -4.40 -14.43 15.29
N ASP A 676 -4.26 -15.00 16.48
CA ASP A 676 -5.17 -14.73 17.58
C ASP A 676 -5.01 -13.30 18.12
N ASP A 677 -3.78 -12.78 18.20
CA ASP A 677 -3.49 -11.40 18.59
C ASP A 677 -4.19 -10.40 17.66
N ILE A 678 -4.01 -10.56 16.34
CA ILE A 678 -4.61 -9.65 15.35
C ILE A 678 -6.13 -9.80 15.32
N MET A 679 -6.66 -11.03 15.41
CA MET A 679 -8.10 -11.25 15.36
C MET A 679 -8.81 -10.73 16.61
N SER A 680 -8.20 -10.92 17.79
CA SER A 680 -8.65 -10.33 19.05
C SER A 680 -8.67 -8.81 18.97
N GLU A 681 -7.62 -8.21 18.41
CA GLU A 681 -7.55 -6.75 18.24
C GLU A 681 -8.66 -6.23 17.32
N ILE A 682 -8.94 -6.90 16.20
CA ILE A 682 -10.04 -6.56 15.28
C ILE A 682 -11.40 -6.72 15.97
N ASP A 683 -11.56 -7.76 16.78
CA ASP A 683 -12.82 -8.05 17.47
C ASP A 683 -13.20 -6.96 18.48
N LEU A 684 -12.22 -6.44 19.23
CA LEU A 684 -12.42 -5.38 20.21
C LEU A 684 -12.89 -4.06 19.60
N LYS A 685 -12.65 -3.80 18.29
CA LYS A 685 -13.06 -2.55 17.67
C LYS A 685 -14.58 -2.55 17.39
N PRO A 686 -15.31 -1.44 17.68
CA PRO A 686 -16.75 -1.31 17.44
C PRO A 686 -17.07 -1.04 15.96
N LEU A 687 -16.63 -1.94 15.08
CA LEU A 687 -16.77 -1.83 13.64
C LEU A 687 -17.97 -2.64 13.13
N HIS A 688 -18.57 -2.16 12.03
CA HIS A 688 -19.54 -2.94 11.27
C HIS A 688 -18.94 -4.31 10.85
N PRO A 689 -19.68 -5.44 10.93
CA PRO A 689 -19.15 -6.77 10.60
C PRO A 689 -18.46 -6.85 9.24
N LYS A 690 -19.03 -6.21 8.20
CA LYS A 690 -18.39 -6.10 6.87
C LYS A 690 -16.96 -5.54 6.92
N ASN A 691 -16.70 -4.55 7.78
CA ASN A 691 -15.40 -3.90 7.89
C ASN A 691 -14.43 -4.79 8.65
N LYS A 692 -14.90 -5.54 9.66
CA LYS A 692 -14.11 -6.58 10.33
C LYS A 692 -13.68 -7.67 9.34
N LEU A 693 -14.59 -8.14 8.48
CA LEU A 693 -14.27 -9.10 7.41
C LEU A 693 -13.30 -8.54 6.37
N LEU A 694 -13.39 -7.25 6.07
CA LEU A 694 -12.45 -6.58 5.18
C LEU A 694 -11.05 -6.46 5.81
N LEU A 695 -10.97 -6.17 7.10
CA LEU A 695 -9.72 -6.18 7.86
C LEU A 695 -9.11 -7.59 7.85
N TYR A 696 -9.90 -8.61 8.16
CA TYR A 696 -9.47 -10.00 8.04
C TYR A 696 -8.88 -10.32 6.64
N SER A 697 -9.67 -10.12 5.58
CA SER A 697 -9.30 -10.54 4.22
C SER A 697 -8.09 -9.79 3.64
N ARG A 698 -7.89 -8.50 4.00
CA ARG A 698 -6.82 -7.68 3.44
C ARG A 698 -5.63 -7.48 4.39
N TYR A 699 -5.86 -7.33 5.69
CA TYR A 699 -4.81 -7.08 6.68
C TYR A 699 -4.20 -8.38 7.21
N LEU A 700 -5.00 -9.25 7.84
CA LEU A 700 -4.48 -10.50 8.44
C LEU A 700 -3.80 -11.38 7.39
N LEU A 701 -4.50 -11.69 6.30
CA LEU A 701 -3.96 -12.56 5.25
C LEU A 701 -2.68 -12.00 4.60
N SER A 702 -2.49 -10.67 4.61
CA SER A 702 -1.24 -10.06 4.14
C SER A 702 -0.08 -10.29 5.10
N LYS A 703 -0.32 -10.24 6.42
CA LYS A 703 0.69 -10.51 7.46
C LYS A 703 1.12 -11.97 7.45
N LEU A 704 0.19 -12.89 7.19
CA LEU A 704 0.47 -14.34 7.13
C LEU A 704 1.12 -14.78 5.83
N SER A 705 1.07 -13.98 4.75
CA SER A 705 1.52 -14.41 3.41
C SER A 705 2.97 -14.89 3.39
N TRP A 706 3.88 -14.21 4.09
CA TRP A 706 5.27 -14.64 4.14
C TRP A 706 5.42 -15.97 4.89
N HIS A 707 4.84 -16.06 6.09
CA HIS A 707 4.84 -17.29 6.89
C HIS A 707 4.30 -18.48 6.10
N PHE A 708 3.22 -18.29 5.34
CA PHE A 708 2.63 -19.31 4.46
C PHE A 708 3.47 -19.68 3.25
N THR A 709 4.39 -18.83 2.82
CA THR A 709 5.24 -19.11 1.65
C THR A 709 6.43 -19.98 2.04
N VAL A 710 6.95 -19.83 3.27
CA VAL A 710 8.18 -20.51 3.71
C VAL A 710 7.94 -21.84 4.43
N THR A 711 6.75 -22.07 4.99
CA THR A 711 6.42 -23.29 5.73
C THR A 711 5.86 -24.41 4.87
N THR A 712 5.87 -25.62 5.44
CA THR A 712 5.27 -26.81 4.87
C THR A 712 4.22 -27.40 5.83
N LEU A 713 3.03 -26.79 5.84
CA LEU A 713 1.90 -27.24 6.66
C LEU A 713 1.06 -28.29 5.93
N SER A 714 0.54 -29.28 6.67
CA SER A 714 -0.46 -30.19 6.15
C SER A 714 -1.81 -29.49 5.99
N ARG A 715 -2.58 -29.93 5.00
CA ARG A 715 -3.93 -29.39 4.74
C ARG A 715 -4.85 -29.59 5.95
N THR A 716 -4.79 -30.75 6.59
CA THR A 716 -5.58 -31.10 7.78
C THR A 716 -5.28 -30.16 8.94
N TRP A 717 -3.99 -29.93 9.23
CA TRP A 717 -3.58 -29.04 10.30
C TRP A 717 -4.09 -27.61 10.06
N GLY A 718 -3.98 -27.13 8.81
CA GLY A 718 -4.47 -25.81 8.44
C GLY A 718 -5.98 -25.65 8.64
N THR A 719 -6.78 -26.65 8.28
CA THR A 719 -8.23 -26.60 8.48
C THR A 719 -8.64 -26.71 9.96
N GLU A 720 -7.93 -27.51 10.75
CA GLU A 720 -8.27 -27.74 12.16
C GLU A 720 -7.80 -26.62 13.09
N ASN A 721 -6.64 -26.02 12.81
CA ASN A 721 -6.00 -25.06 13.71
C ASN A 721 -6.14 -23.61 13.20
N MET A 722 -5.78 -23.34 11.94
CA MET A 722 -5.81 -21.96 11.41
C MET A 722 -7.23 -21.50 11.08
N ASP A 723 -7.96 -22.32 10.33
CA ASP A 723 -9.31 -21.96 9.91
C ASP A 723 -10.25 -21.91 11.12
N SER A 724 -10.07 -22.80 12.11
CA SER A 724 -10.85 -22.81 13.35
C SER A 724 -10.77 -21.49 14.12
N VAL A 725 -9.55 -20.94 14.30
CA VAL A 725 -9.33 -19.64 14.95
C VAL A 725 -10.14 -18.55 14.25
N VAL A 726 -10.01 -18.42 12.93
CA VAL A 726 -10.73 -17.38 12.17
C VAL A 726 -12.24 -17.63 12.16
N ASN A 727 -12.67 -18.88 12.00
CA ASN A 727 -14.07 -19.26 11.94
C ASN A 727 -14.81 -18.89 13.23
N LYS A 728 -14.16 -19.03 14.40
CA LYS A 728 -14.71 -18.58 15.69
C LYS A 728 -15.12 -17.10 15.64
N TYR A 729 -14.24 -16.22 15.18
CA TYR A 729 -14.51 -14.78 15.08
C TYR A 729 -15.49 -14.44 13.96
N VAL A 730 -15.37 -15.06 12.78
CA VAL A 730 -16.29 -14.82 11.66
C VAL A 730 -17.72 -15.21 12.05
N ARG A 731 -17.90 -16.36 12.72
CA ARG A 731 -19.20 -16.78 13.27
C ARG A 731 -19.74 -15.78 14.28
N LYS A 732 -18.89 -15.31 15.21
CA LYS A 732 -19.25 -14.28 16.20
C LYS A 732 -19.71 -12.98 15.53
N TRP A 733 -18.98 -12.47 14.53
CA TRP A 733 -19.29 -11.20 13.87
C TRP A 733 -20.57 -11.24 13.04
N LEU A 734 -20.83 -12.39 12.40
CA LEU A 734 -22.00 -12.61 11.54
C LEU A 734 -23.19 -13.25 12.27
N GLU A 735 -23.05 -13.54 13.57
CA GLU A 735 -24.05 -14.24 14.39
C GLU A 735 -24.50 -15.59 13.80
N ILE A 736 -23.55 -16.33 13.21
CA ILE A 736 -23.79 -17.66 12.66
C ILE A 736 -23.60 -18.68 13.80
N PRO A 737 -24.56 -19.57 14.08
CA PRO A 737 -24.42 -20.58 15.13
C PRO A 737 -23.28 -21.55 14.81
N ILE A 738 -22.75 -22.25 15.83
CA ILE A 738 -21.66 -23.23 15.66
C ILE A 738 -22.05 -24.33 14.67
N SER A 739 -23.31 -24.77 14.70
CA SER A 739 -23.90 -25.75 13.77
C SER A 739 -24.16 -25.22 12.36
N GLY A 740 -24.06 -23.91 12.13
CA GLY A 740 -24.27 -23.29 10.82
C GLY A 740 -23.10 -23.53 9.87
N THR A 741 -23.37 -23.55 8.56
CA THR A 741 -22.30 -23.60 7.55
C THR A 741 -21.68 -22.22 7.31
N LEU A 742 -20.38 -22.21 6.95
CA LEU A 742 -19.69 -21.01 6.44
C LEU A 742 -19.48 -21.09 4.92
N SER A 743 -19.90 -22.17 4.26
CA SER A 743 -19.69 -22.37 2.82
C SER A 743 -20.27 -21.22 1.99
N ASN A 744 -21.39 -20.64 2.41
CA ASN A 744 -22.01 -19.49 1.75
C ASN A 744 -21.18 -18.21 1.85
N VAL A 745 -20.54 -17.99 3.00
CA VAL A 745 -19.67 -16.83 3.26
C VAL A 745 -18.49 -16.82 2.27
N TYR A 746 -18.01 -18.00 1.88
CA TYR A 746 -16.88 -18.16 0.95
C TYR A 746 -17.21 -17.95 -0.53
N LEU A 747 -18.50 -17.94 -0.90
CA LEU A 747 -18.90 -17.72 -2.29
C LEU A 747 -18.64 -16.27 -2.73
N THR A 748 -18.56 -16.07 -4.04
CA THR A 748 -18.45 -14.72 -4.63
C THR A 748 -19.71 -13.90 -4.39
N SER A 749 -19.59 -12.57 -4.40
CA SER A 749 -20.74 -11.67 -4.23
C SER A 749 -21.82 -11.87 -5.30
N ASN A 750 -21.45 -12.24 -6.52
CA ASN A 750 -22.42 -12.55 -7.58
C ASN A 750 -23.26 -13.80 -7.27
N LYS A 751 -22.78 -14.68 -6.39
CA LYS A 751 -23.48 -15.87 -5.87
C LYS A 751 -23.94 -15.67 -4.43
N PHE A 752 -24.25 -14.42 -4.04
CA PHE A 752 -24.77 -14.07 -2.71
C PHE A 752 -23.83 -14.37 -1.51
N GLY A 753 -22.55 -14.60 -1.77
CA GLY A 753 -21.52 -14.77 -0.73
C GLY A 753 -20.78 -13.48 -0.38
N LEU A 754 -19.83 -13.58 0.56
CA LEU A 754 -19.06 -12.44 1.06
C LEU A 754 -17.65 -12.34 0.45
N ASN A 755 -17.29 -13.27 -0.44
CA ASN A 755 -16.01 -13.32 -1.15
C ASN A 755 -14.80 -13.24 -0.21
N ILE A 756 -14.88 -13.94 0.92
CA ILE A 756 -13.74 -14.17 1.81
C ILE A 756 -13.28 -15.60 1.65
N TYR A 757 -12.03 -15.89 2.01
CA TYR A 757 -11.48 -17.24 1.96
C TYR A 757 -10.79 -17.53 3.28
N PRO A 758 -10.78 -18.79 3.74
CA PRO A 758 -10.10 -19.15 4.98
C PRO A 758 -8.57 -19.14 4.83
N PRO A 759 -7.81 -19.05 5.94
CA PRO A 759 -6.34 -19.04 5.93
C PRO A 759 -5.73 -20.22 5.17
N SER A 760 -6.30 -21.42 5.25
CA SER A 760 -5.84 -22.61 4.53
C SER A 760 -5.79 -22.43 3.01
N ILE A 761 -6.73 -21.69 2.44
CA ILE A 761 -6.77 -21.40 0.99
C ILE A 761 -5.74 -20.35 0.62
N LYS A 762 -5.54 -19.34 1.48
CA LYS A 762 -4.45 -18.39 1.30
C LYS A 762 -3.09 -19.09 1.38
N PHE A 763 -2.94 -20.07 2.27
CA PHE A 763 -1.76 -20.93 2.36
C PHE A 763 -1.54 -21.70 1.05
N ALA A 764 -2.57 -22.37 0.53
CA ALA A 764 -2.49 -23.07 -0.77
C ALA A 764 -2.04 -22.13 -1.91
N GLN A 765 -2.57 -20.89 -1.98
CA GLN A 765 -2.10 -19.91 -2.95
C GLN A 765 -0.61 -19.57 -2.80
N CYS A 766 -0.13 -19.38 -1.57
CA CYS A 766 1.27 -19.06 -1.30
C CYS A 766 2.18 -20.25 -1.66
N GLN A 767 1.74 -21.48 -1.37
CA GLN A 767 2.45 -22.70 -1.76
C GLN A 767 2.52 -22.86 -3.28
N THR A 768 1.44 -22.62 -4.01
CA THR A 768 1.47 -22.62 -5.48
C THR A 768 2.45 -21.57 -6.03
N VAL A 769 2.51 -20.38 -5.43
CA VAL A 769 3.51 -19.36 -5.81
C VAL A 769 4.93 -19.85 -5.53
N ALA A 770 5.18 -20.40 -4.35
CA ALA A 770 6.50 -20.92 -3.97
C ALA A 770 6.96 -22.05 -4.89
N ARG A 771 6.07 -23.02 -5.17
CA ARG A 771 6.34 -24.14 -6.09
C ARG A 771 6.60 -23.65 -7.51
N ASN A 772 5.81 -22.71 -8.03
CA ASN A 772 6.03 -22.12 -9.35
C ASN A 772 7.35 -21.35 -9.42
N ALA A 773 7.76 -20.67 -8.33
CA ALA A 773 9.05 -19.99 -8.26
C ALA A 773 10.22 -20.99 -8.35
N LEU A 774 10.13 -22.14 -7.67
CA LEU A 774 11.14 -23.21 -7.79
C LEU A 774 11.14 -23.84 -9.19
N LYS A 775 9.96 -24.11 -9.77
CA LYS A 775 9.80 -24.65 -11.13
C LYS A 775 10.43 -23.76 -12.21
N THR A 776 10.29 -22.45 -12.06
CA THR A 776 10.76 -21.45 -13.04
C THR A 776 12.14 -20.87 -12.73
N SER A 777 12.80 -21.34 -11.66
CA SER A 777 14.13 -20.87 -11.26
C SER A 777 15.14 -20.97 -12.40
N PRO A 778 16.02 -19.98 -12.61
CA PRO A 778 17.10 -20.10 -13.59
C PRO A 778 18.14 -21.16 -13.18
N ASN A 779 18.24 -21.55 -11.91
CA ASN A 779 19.18 -22.55 -11.45
C ASN A 779 18.69 -23.99 -11.73
N HIS A 780 19.47 -24.76 -12.49
CA HIS A 780 19.13 -26.14 -12.87
C HIS A 780 18.98 -27.07 -11.66
N SER A 781 19.85 -26.95 -10.65
CA SER A 781 19.79 -27.77 -9.44
C SER A 781 18.49 -27.54 -8.64
N ILE A 782 17.94 -26.32 -8.67
CA ILE A 782 16.66 -26.00 -8.04
C ILE A 782 15.50 -26.60 -8.82
N LYS A 783 15.55 -26.55 -10.16
CA LYS A 783 14.54 -27.20 -11.01
C LYS A 783 14.51 -28.70 -10.81
N ASP A 784 15.67 -29.34 -10.70
CA ASP A 784 15.74 -30.77 -10.44
C ASP A 784 15.25 -31.11 -9.03
N LEU A 785 15.60 -30.30 -8.02
CA LEU A 785 15.01 -30.42 -6.68
C LEU A 785 13.48 -30.32 -6.75
N TRP A 786 12.94 -29.39 -7.54
CA TRP A 786 11.50 -29.28 -7.76
C TRP A 786 10.91 -30.55 -8.41
N LYS A 787 11.56 -31.12 -9.43
CA LYS A 787 11.13 -32.38 -10.09
C LYS A 787 11.12 -33.56 -9.11
N THR A 788 12.23 -33.81 -8.42
CA THR A 788 12.34 -34.92 -7.47
C THR A 788 11.31 -34.80 -6.34
N THR A 789 11.06 -33.58 -5.86
CA THR A 789 10.04 -33.36 -4.84
C THR A 789 8.62 -33.47 -5.40
N SER A 790 8.38 -33.10 -6.66
CA SER A 790 7.08 -33.22 -7.34
C SER A 790 6.68 -34.67 -7.63
N GLU A 791 7.65 -35.54 -7.92
CA GLU A 791 7.42 -36.98 -8.17
C GLU A 791 7.00 -37.73 -6.89
N SER A 792 7.37 -37.21 -5.71
CA SER A 792 6.84 -37.70 -4.46
C SER A 792 5.35 -37.37 -4.36
N LYS A 793 4.49 -38.38 -4.22
CA LYS A 793 3.00 -38.29 -4.25
C LYS A 793 2.37 -37.35 -3.19
N ASN A 794 3.17 -36.64 -2.39
CA ASN A 794 2.74 -35.86 -1.24
C ASN A 794 2.56 -34.36 -1.51
N ILE A 795 2.97 -33.83 -2.68
CA ILE A 795 2.83 -32.40 -3.01
C ILE A 795 1.54 -32.14 -3.78
N GLN A 796 0.50 -31.66 -3.08
CA GLN A 796 -0.83 -31.43 -3.65
C GLN A 796 -0.96 -30.13 -4.47
N TYR A 797 -0.02 -29.19 -4.32
CA TYR A 797 -0.17 -27.84 -4.88
C TYR A 797 0.36 -27.68 -6.31
N ASP A 798 1.16 -28.64 -6.80
CA ASP A 798 1.71 -28.63 -8.16
C ASP A 798 0.63 -28.88 -9.24
N VAL A 799 -0.54 -29.38 -8.82
CA VAL A 799 -1.73 -29.53 -9.66
C VAL A 799 -2.25 -28.16 -10.14
N TYR A 800 -2.00 -27.09 -9.37
CA TYR A 800 -2.48 -25.75 -9.70
C TYR A 800 -1.47 -24.97 -10.54
N THR A 801 -1.92 -24.46 -11.69
CA THR A 801 -1.11 -23.59 -12.56
C THR A 801 -1.00 -22.17 -12.00
N SER A 802 -2.03 -21.70 -11.29
CA SER A 802 -2.10 -20.32 -10.81
C SER A 802 -2.89 -20.18 -9.51
N THR A 803 -2.67 -19.07 -8.79
CA THR A 803 -3.44 -18.72 -7.58
C THR A 803 -4.93 -18.49 -7.83
N LYS A 804 -5.30 -18.17 -9.09
CA LYS A 804 -6.71 -18.04 -9.51
C LYS A 804 -7.39 -19.39 -9.61
N GLU A 805 -6.66 -20.41 -10.08
CA GLU A 805 -7.16 -21.78 -10.18
C GLU A 805 -7.47 -22.36 -8.80
N VAL A 806 -6.57 -22.16 -7.82
CA VAL A 806 -6.81 -22.52 -6.41
C VAL A 806 -8.14 -21.96 -5.90
N LEU A 807 -8.41 -20.67 -6.14
CA LEU A 807 -9.66 -20.02 -5.73
C LEU A 807 -10.87 -20.57 -6.49
N LYS A 808 -10.73 -20.84 -7.78
CA LYS A 808 -11.80 -21.39 -8.62
C LYS A 808 -12.20 -22.77 -8.12
N THR A 809 -11.24 -23.68 -7.95
CA THR A 809 -11.47 -25.04 -7.45
C THR A 809 -12.09 -25.01 -6.05
N PHE A 810 -11.60 -24.15 -5.15
CA PHE A 810 -12.19 -24.00 -3.82
C PHE A 810 -13.63 -23.48 -3.86
N THR A 811 -13.90 -22.44 -4.65
CA THR A 811 -15.22 -21.83 -4.74
C THR A 811 -16.24 -22.81 -5.35
N SER A 812 -15.86 -23.53 -6.40
CA SER A 812 -16.69 -24.59 -6.99
C SER A 812 -16.98 -25.69 -5.97
N GLY A 813 -15.99 -26.15 -5.21
CA GLY A 813 -16.23 -27.15 -4.16
C GLY A 813 -17.17 -26.68 -3.03
N GLN A 814 -17.17 -25.38 -2.69
CA GLN A 814 -18.14 -24.83 -1.72
C GLN A 814 -19.56 -24.75 -2.31
N GLU A 815 -19.68 -24.46 -3.59
CA GLU A 815 -20.95 -24.45 -4.31
C GLU A 815 -21.55 -25.86 -4.39
N ASP A 816 -20.76 -26.86 -4.78
CA ASP A 816 -21.18 -28.27 -4.82
C ASP A 816 -21.60 -28.76 -3.43
N LYS A 817 -20.89 -28.31 -2.38
CA LYS A 817 -21.26 -28.63 -0.99
C LYS A 817 -22.62 -28.03 -0.61
N LEU A 818 -22.90 -26.80 -1.00
CA LEU A 818 -24.18 -26.15 -0.72
C LEU A 818 -25.32 -26.78 -1.54
N GLN A 819 -25.10 -27.05 -2.82
CA GLN A 819 -26.16 -27.52 -3.71
C GLN A 819 -26.50 -28.99 -3.49
N ASN A 820 -25.50 -29.85 -3.26
CA ASN A 820 -25.69 -31.30 -3.28
C ASN A 820 -25.67 -31.94 -1.88
N HIS A 821 -24.99 -31.32 -0.90
CA HIS A 821 -24.77 -31.97 0.41
C HIS A 821 -25.59 -31.34 1.55
N LEU A 822 -25.93 -30.05 1.47
CA LEU A 822 -26.62 -29.32 2.54
C LEU A 822 -28.08 -29.04 2.16
N ILE A 823 -28.99 -29.97 2.41
CA ILE A 823 -30.39 -29.87 1.97
C ILE A 823 -31.09 -28.59 2.50
N LEU A 824 -30.99 -28.32 3.82
CA LEU A 824 -31.68 -27.18 4.43
C LEU A 824 -31.06 -25.84 4.03
N GLN A 825 -29.74 -25.68 4.16
CA GLN A 825 -29.02 -24.43 3.86
C GLN A 825 -28.84 -24.20 2.35
N GLY A 826 -28.83 -25.28 1.55
CA GLY A 826 -28.73 -25.26 0.10
C GLY A 826 -30.03 -24.92 -0.62
N SER A 827 -31.18 -25.14 0.02
CA SER A 827 -32.51 -24.85 -0.55
C SER A 827 -32.70 -23.38 -0.95
N PHE A 828 -32.13 -22.44 -0.19
CA PHE A 828 -32.12 -21.03 -0.57
C PHE A 828 -31.28 -20.81 -1.84
N PHE A 829 -30.07 -21.37 -1.88
CA PHE A 829 -29.15 -21.18 -3.01
C PHE A 829 -29.67 -21.82 -4.29
N SER A 830 -30.24 -23.02 -4.24
CA SER A 830 -30.83 -23.67 -5.41
C SER A 830 -31.96 -22.84 -6.02
N ASN A 831 -32.84 -22.29 -5.17
CA ASN A 831 -33.95 -21.44 -5.61
C ASN A 831 -33.46 -20.09 -6.13
N VAL A 832 -32.60 -19.39 -5.39
CA VAL A 832 -32.16 -18.03 -5.74
C VAL A 832 -31.21 -18.03 -6.94
N ILE A 833 -30.30 -18.99 -7.08
CA ILE A 833 -29.44 -19.07 -8.28
C ILE A 833 -30.31 -19.36 -9.52
N LYS A 834 -31.33 -20.21 -9.40
CA LYS A 834 -32.26 -20.52 -10.50
C LYS A 834 -33.08 -19.29 -10.90
N PHE A 835 -33.48 -18.45 -9.94
CA PHE A 835 -34.44 -17.37 -10.15
C PHE A 835 -33.82 -15.97 -10.31
N SER A 836 -32.62 -15.73 -9.78
CA SER A 836 -32.06 -14.37 -9.69
C SER A 836 -31.56 -13.80 -11.01
N LEU A 837 -31.76 -12.49 -11.19
CA LEU A 837 -31.16 -11.75 -12.28
C LEU A 837 -29.69 -11.45 -11.99
N SER A 838 -28.79 -12.25 -12.57
CA SER A 838 -27.34 -12.23 -12.32
C SER A 838 -26.68 -10.84 -12.43
N LYS A 839 -27.15 -9.99 -13.35
CA LYS A 839 -26.67 -8.61 -13.55
C LYS A 839 -26.85 -7.72 -12.32
N LEU A 840 -27.85 -8.00 -11.48
CA LEU A 840 -28.18 -7.21 -10.29
C LEU A 840 -27.61 -7.80 -8.99
N ASN A 841 -27.10 -9.04 -9.00
CA ASN A 841 -26.60 -9.70 -7.78
C ASN A 841 -25.48 -8.91 -7.08
N GLY A 842 -24.55 -8.33 -7.86
CA GLY A 842 -23.50 -7.46 -7.29
C GLY A 842 -24.05 -6.16 -6.68
N ILE A 843 -25.17 -5.64 -7.21
CA ILE A 843 -25.86 -4.47 -6.65
C ILE A 843 -26.52 -4.84 -5.33
N TRP A 844 -27.16 -6.01 -5.29
CA TRP A 844 -27.78 -6.56 -4.09
C TRP A 844 -26.77 -6.72 -2.95
N SER A 845 -25.62 -7.35 -3.18
CA SER A 845 -24.58 -7.50 -2.15
C SER A 845 -24.10 -6.14 -1.62
N LYS A 846 -23.98 -5.14 -2.51
CA LYS A 846 -23.62 -3.79 -2.10
C LYS A 846 -24.75 -3.13 -1.31
N SER A 847 -26.02 -3.33 -1.66
CA SER A 847 -27.16 -2.81 -0.91
C SER A 847 -27.19 -3.37 0.50
N GLN A 848 -27.12 -4.71 0.61
CA GLN A 848 -27.06 -5.46 1.86
C GLN A 848 -25.90 -4.97 2.77
N SER A 849 -24.70 -4.80 2.22
CA SER A 849 -23.53 -4.36 2.98
C SER A 849 -23.65 -2.96 3.58
N ASN A 850 -24.55 -2.11 3.07
CA ASN A 850 -24.74 -0.75 3.57
C ASN A 850 -25.86 -0.63 4.61
N LEU A 851 -26.52 -1.74 4.95
CA LEU A 851 -27.53 -1.78 6.00
C LEU A 851 -26.88 -1.76 7.39
N PRO A 852 -27.60 -1.32 8.43
CA PRO A 852 -27.14 -1.39 9.81
C PRO A 852 -26.78 -2.82 10.24
N LYS A 853 -25.89 -2.97 11.22
CA LYS A 853 -25.37 -4.26 11.72
C LYS A 853 -26.47 -5.31 11.92
N ASN A 854 -27.54 -4.97 12.62
CA ASN A 854 -28.60 -5.93 12.97
C ASN A 854 -29.31 -6.46 11.73
N ILE A 855 -29.56 -5.59 10.74
CA ILE A 855 -30.22 -5.97 9.48
C ILE A 855 -29.24 -6.75 8.60
N TYR A 856 -27.97 -6.34 8.56
CA TYR A 856 -26.92 -7.09 7.86
C TYR A 856 -26.79 -8.52 8.40
N ASN A 857 -26.65 -8.68 9.72
CA ASN A 857 -26.57 -10.00 10.35
C ASN A 857 -27.86 -10.80 10.16
N PHE A 858 -29.03 -10.16 10.22
CA PHE A 858 -30.30 -10.80 9.87
C PHE A 858 -30.28 -11.40 8.47
N THR A 859 -29.82 -10.68 7.45
CA THR A 859 -29.76 -11.22 6.08
C THR A 859 -28.84 -12.43 5.96
N ILE A 860 -27.70 -12.44 6.64
CA ILE A 860 -26.77 -13.58 6.63
C ILE A 860 -27.39 -14.78 7.34
N ARG A 861 -28.08 -14.56 8.46
CA ARG A 861 -28.78 -15.62 9.21
C ARG A 861 -29.99 -16.17 8.46
N TYR A 862 -30.70 -15.31 7.72
CA TYR A 862 -31.79 -15.69 6.83
C TYR A 862 -31.29 -16.67 5.76
N ILE A 863 -30.20 -16.32 5.06
CA ILE A 863 -29.61 -17.15 4.00
C ILE A 863 -29.18 -18.52 4.55
N ASN A 864 -28.67 -18.55 5.79
CA ASN A 864 -28.27 -19.78 6.47
C ASN A 864 -29.44 -20.54 7.12
N ASN A 865 -30.67 -20.05 7.01
CA ASN A 865 -31.85 -20.57 7.73
C ASN A 865 -31.59 -20.77 9.24
N SER A 866 -30.94 -19.79 9.87
CA SER A 866 -30.47 -19.82 11.27
C SER A 866 -31.13 -18.73 12.14
N LEU A 867 -32.25 -18.20 11.67
CA LEU A 867 -33.09 -17.28 12.42
C LEU A 867 -33.91 -18.04 13.49
N PRO A 868 -34.21 -17.43 14.65
CA PRO A 868 -34.89 -18.07 15.76
C PRO A 868 -36.42 -18.12 15.51
N THR A 869 -36.85 -18.83 14.47
CA THR A 869 -38.26 -19.19 14.31
C THR A 869 -38.62 -20.26 15.32
N ARG A 870 -39.90 -20.41 15.70
CA ARG A 870 -40.27 -21.46 16.67
C ARG A 870 -39.85 -22.85 16.23
N LYS A 871 -39.97 -23.19 14.93
CA LYS A 871 -39.44 -24.46 14.41
C LYS A 871 -37.94 -24.65 14.65
N ASN A 872 -37.13 -23.61 14.47
CA ASN A 872 -35.70 -23.67 14.75
C ASN A 872 -35.42 -23.72 16.26
N LEU A 873 -36.17 -22.97 17.07
CA LEU A 873 -36.04 -22.97 18.54
C LEU A 873 -36.42 -24.33 19.15
N THR A 874 -37.47 -24.99 18.65
CA THR A 874 -37.81 -26.37 19.02
C THR A 874 -36.72 -27.34 18.63
N LYS A 875 -36.18 -27.20 17.42
CA LYS A 875 -35.02 -28.00 16.98
C LYS A 875 -33.77 -27.78 17.85
N TRP A 876 -33.62 -26.59 18.43
CA TRP A 876 -32.55 -26.27 19.36
C TRP A 876 -32.86 -26.62 20.82
N GLY A 877 -34.02 -27.23 21.11
CA GLY A 877 -34.43 -27.62 22.46
C GLY A 877 -34.80 -26.46 23.39
N ILE A 878 -35.04 -25.26 22.85
CA ILE A 878 -35.39 -24.06 23.63
C ILE A 878 -36.91 -23.97 23.86
N LEU A 879 -37.71 -24.43 22.89
CA LEU A 879 -39.17 -24.44 22.97
C LEU A 879 -39.70 -25.86 22.79
N SER A 880 -40.83 -26.17 23.42
CA SER A 880 -41.52 -27.45 23.26
C SER A 880 -42.38 -27.52 21.99
N ASN A 881 -42.95 -26.39 21.55
CA ASN A 881 -43.82 -26.32 20.38
C ASN A 881 -43.22 -25.43 19.26
N SER A 882 -43.36 -25.88 18.01
CA SER A 882 -42.98 -25.17 16.79
C SER A 882 -44.07 -24.28 16.18
N ASP A 883 -45.29 -24.29 16.72
CA ASP A 883 -46.46 -23.66 16.10
C ASP A 883 -46.49 -22.13 16.30
N CYS A 884 -46.97 -21.45 15.25
CA CYS A 884 -47.21 -20.01 15.25
C CYS A 884 -48.26 -19.63 16.29
N SER A 885 -47.97 -18.58 17.08
CA SER A 885 -48.88 -18.08 18.12
C SER A 885 -50.24 -17.61 17.62
N PHE A 886 -50.39 -17.32 16.32
CA PHE A 886 -51.62 -16.74 15.79
C PHE A 886 -52.44 -17.73 14.96
N CYS A 887 -51.80 -18.50 14.08
CA CYS A 887 -52.52 -19.40 13.18
C CYS A 887 -52.29 -20.90 13.46
N LEU A 888 -51.49 -21.23 14.49
CA LEU A 888 -51.22 -22.60 14.95
C LEU A 888 -50.55 -23.54 13.92
N ASN A 889 -50.10 -23.02 12.78
CA ASN A 889 -49.31 -23.79 11.81
C ASN A 889 -47.82 -23.76 12.20
N PRO A 890 -47.00 -24.75 11.79
CA PRO A 890 -45.58 -24.77 12.10
C PRO A 890 -44.84 -23.51 11.61
N GLU A 891 -44.21 -22.79 12.54
CA GLU A 891 -43.54 -21.51 12.28
C GLU A 891 -42.16 -21.73 11.63
N THR A 892 -42.18 -21.95 10.31
CA THR A 892 -40.99 -21.95 9.45
C THR A 892 -40.58 -20.52 9.05
N LEU A 893 -39.38 -20.36 8.49
CA LEU A 893 -38.94 -19.07 7.95
C LEU A 893 -39.88 -18.56 6.83
N LEU A 894 -40.27 -19.43 5.91
CA LEU A 894 -41.27 -19.15 4.88
C LEU A 894 -42.59 -18.69 5.51
N HIS A 895 -43.05 -19.39 6.55
CA HIS A 895 -44.29 -19.07 7.25
C HIS A 895 -44.28 -17.64 7.78
N VAL A 896 -43.26 -17.26 8.55
CA VAL A 896 -43.16 -15.93 9.17
C VAL A 896 -43.07 -14.81 8.12
N VAL A 897 -42.35 -15.05 7.03
CA VAL A 897 -41.95 -13.98 6.11
C VAL A 897 -42.88 -13.83 4.90
N ALA A 898 -43.64 -14.87 4.55
CA ALA A 898 -44.56 -14.81 3.41
C ALA A 898 -45.75 -15.81 3.43
N GLY A 899 -45.82 -16.74 4.39
CA GLY A 899 -46.75 -17.88 4.31
C GLY A 899 -47.90 -17.87 5.32
N CYS A 900 -47.85 -17.06 6.37
CA CYS A 900 -48.87 -17.03 7.42
C CYS A 900 -50.10 -16.22 6.98
N GLN A 901 -51.28 -16.86 6.93
CA GLN A 901 -52.53 -16.19 6.53
C GLN A 901 -52.91 -15.04 7.47
N THR A 902 -52.68 -15.19 8.79
CA THR A 902 -52.94 -14.12 9.76
C THR A 902 -51.95 -12.96 9.64
N TYR A 903 -50.78 -13.16 9.00
CA TYR A 903 -49.81 -12.08 8.72
C TYR A 903 -50.02 -11.41 7.37
N LEU A 904 -51.09 -11.72 6.63
CA LEU A 904 -51.38 -11.10 5.35
C LEU A 904 -51.30 -9.56 5.40
N PRO A 905 -51.87 -8.85 6.40
CA PRO A 905 -51.72 -7.38 6.50
C PRO A 905 -50.26 -6.92 6.60
N ARG A 906 -49.39 -7.72 7.21
CA ARG A 906 -47.95 -7.44 7.34
C ARG A 906 -47.22 -7.58 6.02
N PHE A 907 -47.61 -8.57 5.20
CA PHE A 907 -47.05 -8.77 3.87
C PHE A 907 -47.54 -7.69 2.89
N THR A 908 -48.80 -7.29 2.99
CA THR A 908 -49.36 -6.13 2.28
C THR A 908 -48.61 -4.85 2.65
N TRP A 909 -48.35 -4.60 3.95
CA TRP A 909 -47.55 -3.45 4.37
C TRP A 909 -46.13 -3.41 3.76
N ARG A 910 -45.45 -4.57 3.66
CA ARG A 910 -44.15 -4.66 2.95
C ARG A 910 -44.29 -4.34 1.47
N HIS A 911 -45.30 -4.91 0.82
CA HIS A 911 -45.59 -4.68 -0.59
C HIS A 911 -45.82 -3.19 -0.83
N ASP A 912 -46.70 -2.57 -0.06
CA ASP A 912 -47.09 -1.17 -0.17
C ASP A 912 -45.93 -0.23 0.13
N SER A 913 -45.03 -0.60 1.05
CA SER A 913 -43.81 0.17 1.31
C SER A 913 -42.89 0.23 0.09
N VAL A 914 -42.76 -0.87 -0.66
CA VAL A 914 -41.98 -0.90 -1.90
C VAL A 914 -42.70 -0.17 -3.02
N LEU A 915 -44.01 -0.37 -3.15
CA LEU A 915 -44.85 0.27 -4.16
C LEU A 915 -44.87 1.79 -3.99
N ASN A 916 -45.03 2.29 -2.77
CA ASN A 916 -45.01 3.71 -2.46
C ASN A 916 -43.67 4.36 -2.85
N PHE A 917 -42.55 3.69 -2.59
CA PHE A 917 -41.25 4.20 -3.02
C PHE A 917 -41.11 4.25 -4.56
N ILE A 918 -41.61 3.24 -5.26
CA ILE A 918 -41.61 3.23 -6.73
C ILE A 918 -42.48 4.38 -7.25
N ALA A 919 -43.68 4.57 -6.71
CA ALA A 919 -44.58 5.66 -7.06
C ALA A 919 -43.94 7.04 -6.85
N GLN A 920 -43.30 7.27 -5.70
CA GLN A 920 -42.57 8.50 -5.40
C GLN A 920 -41.39 8.73 -6.37
N THR A 921 -40.69 7.66 -6.76
CA THR A 921 -39.55 7.76 -7.68
C THR A 921 -40.02 8.05 -9.12
N LEU A 922 -41.19 7.56 -9.49
CA LEU A 922 -41.82 7.74 -10.80
C LEU A 922 -42.76 8.97 -10.85
N GLN A 923 -42.63 9.90 -9.88
CA GLN A 923 -43.33 11.19 -9.91
C GLN A 923 -43.27 11.80 -11.32
N PRO A 924 -44.33 12.51 -11.77
CA PRO A 924 -44.58 12.78 -13.18
C PRO A 924 -43.40 13.54 -13.81
N VAL A 925 -42.57 12.82 -14.55
CA VAL A 925 -41.58 13.40 -15.46
C VAL A 925 -42.28 13.46 -16.83
N ASN A 926 -42.24 14.62 -17.49
CA ASN A 926 -42.68 14.81 -18.88
C ASN A 926 -44.14 14.37 -19.20
N ASN A 927 -45.16 15.05 -18.68
CA ASN A 927 -46.58 14.83 -19.06
C ASN A 927 -47.07 13.37 -18.85
N SER A 928 -46.53 12.66 -17.86
CA SER A 928 -46.99 11.31 -17.52
C SER A 928 -48.08 11.33 -16.44
N ASN A 929 -49.10 10.51 -16.61
CA ASN A 929 -50.16 10.30 -15.62
C ASN A 929 -49.88 8.99 -14.86
N LEU A 930 -49.67 9.11 -13.55
CA LEU A 930 -49.39 8.00 -12.65
C LEU A 930 -50.66 7.62 -11.86
N PHE A 931 -51.00 6.33 -11.89
CA PHE A 931 -52.05 5.74 -11.08
C PHE A 931 -51.45 4.60 -10.25
N VAL A 932 -51.79 4.52 -8.97
CA VAL A 932 -51.16 3.58 -8.03
C VAL A 932 -52.21 3.03 -7.09
N ASP A 933 -52.16 1.74 -6.83
CA ASP A 933 -53.05 1.08 -5.88
C ASP A 933 -52.64 1.34 -4.41
N LEU A 934 -52.64 2.61 -4.01
CA LEU A 934 -52.30 3.05 -2.66
C LEU A 934 -53.14 4.27 -2.22
N PRO A 935 -53.41 4.42 -0.91
CA PRO A 935 -54.03 5.63 -0.39
C PRO A 935 -53.22 6.88 -0.76
N GLY A 936 -53.89 7.92 -1.27
CA GLY A 936 -53.25 9.19 -1.67
C GLY A 936 -52.85 9.31 -3.15
N TYR A 937 -53.04 8.26 -3.96
CA TYR A 937 -52.83 8.29 -5.41
C TYR A 937 -54.14 8.08 -6.18
N LYS A 938 -54.16 8.42 -7.48
CA LYS A 938 -55.29 8.10 -8.36
C LYS A 938 -55.38 6.59 -8.56
N SER A 939 -56.57 6.01 -8.38
CA SER A 939 -56.77 4.56 -8.51
C SER A 939 -56.53 4.07 -9.95
N PRO A 940 -55.81 2.96 -10.15
CA PRO A 940 -55.67 2.30 -11.44
C PRO A 940 -57.00 1.93 -12.11
N SER A 941 -58.05 1.65 -11.30
CA SER A 941 -59.40 1.30 -11.79
C SER A 941 -60.01 2.37 -12.69
N ILE A 942 -59.55 3.63 -12.62
CA ILE A 942 -59.98 4.72 -13.50
C ILE A 942 -59.70 4.40 -14.97
N VAL A 943 -58.63 3.66 -15.26
CA VAL A 943 -58.21 3.31 -16.63
C VAL A 943 -58.62 1.88 -16.98
N THR A 944 -58.55 0.96 -16.02
CA THR A 944 -58.73 -0.48 -16.27
C THR A 944 -60.10 -1.04 -15.93
N GLY A 945 -60.96 -0.24 -15.28
CA GLY A 945 -62.23 -0.69 -14.71
C GLY A 945 -62.04 -1.46 -13.39
N ASP A 946 -63.14 -1.75 -12.71
CA ASP A 946 -63.11 -2.37 -11.37
C ASP A 946 -62.78 -3.88 -11.38
N THR A 947 -62.79 -4.52 -12.56
CA THR A 947 -62.51 -5.96 -12.72
C THR A 947 -61.03 -6.30 -12.56
N PHE A 948 -60.13 -5.40 -12.97
CA PHE A 948 -58.69 -5.60 -12.88
C PHE A 948 -58.02 -4.38 -12.24
N ARG A 949 -57.34 -4.61 -11.12
CA ARG A 949 -56.68 -3.56 -10.31
C ARG A 949 -55.17 -3.84 -10.25
N PRO A 950 -54.39 -3.39 -11.25
CA PRO A 950 -52.93 -3.51 -11.25
C PRO A 950 -52.31 -2.61 -10.19
N ASP A 951 -51.12 -2.96 -9.70
CA ASP A 951 -50.46 -2.24 -8.61
C ASP A 951 -50.07 -0.79 -9.02
N LEU A 952 -49.61 -0.59 -10.26
CA LEU A 952 -49.23 0.72 -10.80
C LEU A 952 -49.47 0.81 -12.30
N LEU A 953 -50.03 1.94 -12.75
CA LEU A 953 -50.14 2.31 -14.16
C LEU A 953 -49.41 3.62 -14.41
N LEU A 954 -48.64 3.65 -15.49
CA LEU A 954 -47.97 4.86 -15.95
C LEU A 954 -48.31 5.10 -17.43
N SER A 955 -49.08 6.14 -17.69
CA SER A 955 -49.37 6.62 -19.04
C SER A 955 -48.38 7.72 -19.40
N ILE A 956 -47.66 7.54 -20.52
CA ILE A 956 -46.78 8.56 -21.11
C ILE A 956 -47.47 9.04 -22.37
N ASN A 957 -48.07 10.23 -22.33
CA ASN A 957 -48.99 10.73 -23.37
C ASN A 957 -50.16 9.74 -23.65
N SER A 958 -50.89 9.95 -24.75
CA SER A 958 -51.89 9.01 -25.29
C SER A 958 -51.27 7.84 -26.08
N ASP A 959 -49.94 7.73 -26.13
CA ASP A 959 -49.25 6.77 -27.01
C ASP A 959 -48.77 5.51 -26.29
N CYS A 960 -48.38 5.57 -25.00
CA CYS A 960 -47.86 4.38 -24.30
C CYS A 960 -48.37 4.24 -22.86
N LEU A 961 -48.82 3.03 -22.51
CA LEU A 961 -49.27 2.64 -21.16
C LEU A 961 -48.39 1.50 -20.60
N TYR A 962 -47.77 1.74 -19.45
CA TYR A 962 -47.10 0.70 -18.67
C TYR A 962 -48.02 0.18 -17.58
N ILE A 963 -48.20 -1.14 -17.55
CA ILE A 963 -48.92 -1.86 -16.50
C ILE A 963 -47.89 -2.57 -15.63
N LEU A 964 -47.63 -2.07 -14.43
CA LEU A 964 -46.66 -2.64 -13.50
C LEU A 964 -47.35 -3.42 -12.40
N GLU A 965 -46.88 -4.65 -12.21
CA GLU A 965 -47.35 -5.54 -11.16
C GLU A 965 -46.17 -5.93 -10.25
N LEU A 966 -46.29 -5.64 -8.96
CA LEU A 966 -45.29 -5.89 -7.94
C LEU A 966 -45.60 -7.21 -7.23
N SER A 967 -44.55 -7.98 -6.94
CA SER A 967 -44.67 -9.17 -6.08
C SER A 967 -43.48 -9.24 -5.15
N VAL A 968 -43.70 -9.13 -3.84
CA VAL A 968 -42.66 -9.29 -2.83
C VAL A 968 -42.92 -10.56 -2.01
N GLY A 969 -42.33 -11.68 -2.45
CA GLY A 969 -42.64 -13.02 -1.95
C GLY A 969 -41.41 -13.85 -1.57
N TYR A 970 -41.63 -15.02 -0.99
CA TYR A 970 -40.54 -15.94 -0.66
C TYR A 970 -39.91 -16.54 -1.93
N GLU A 971 -38.61 -16.81 -1.87
CA GLU A 971 -37.76 -17.18 -3.01
C GLU A 971 -38.30 -18.35 -3.85
N SER A 972 -38.94 -19.34 -3.23
CA SER A 972 -39.46 -20.53 -3.92
C SER A 972 -40.68 -20.28 -4.80
N ASN A 973 -41.48 -19.25 -4.52
CA ASN A 973 -42.81 -19.06 -5.13
C ASN A 973 -42.81 -17.97 -6.20
N LEU A 974 -41.68 -17.32 -6.44
CA LEU A 974 -41.64 -16.12 -7.28
C LEU A 974 -41.96 -16.43 -8.75
N GLN A 975 -41.46 -17.53 -9.31
CA GLN A 975 -41.77 -17.89 -10.71
C GLN A 975 -43.27 -18.16 -10.91
N THR A 976 -43.85 -18.99 -10.05
CA THR A 976 -45.28 -19.34 -10.10
C THR A 976 -46.16 -18.09 -9.99
N ASN A 977 -45.75 -17.11 -9.18
CA ASN A 977 -46.44 -15.83 -9.05
C ASN A 977 -46.37 -14.99 -10.34
N VAL A 978 -45.22 -14.98 -11.03
CA VAL A 978 -45.07 -14.30 -12.33
C VAL A 978 -45.99 -14.93 -13.36
N ASP A 979 -45.97 -16.26 -13.51
CA ASP A 979 -46.77 -16.96 -14.51
C ASP A 979 -48.27 -16.75 -14.27
N ARG A 980 -48.70 -16.79 -13.01
CA ARG A 980 -50.09 -16.53 -12.62
C ARG A 980 -50.53 -15.09 -12.92
N LYS A 981 -49.71 -14.09 -12.58
CA LYS A 981 -50.02 -12.67 -12.81
C LYS A 981 -50.00 -12.32 -14.31
N ARG A 982 -49.07 -12.88 -15.08
CA ARG A 982 -49.01 -12.70 -16.54
C ARG A 982 -50.29 -13.16 -17.22
N ARG A 983 -50.78 -14.37 -16.91
CA ARG A 983 -52.05 -14.89 -17.46
C ARG A 983 -53.26 -14.03 -17.07
N ARG A 984 -53.28 -13.52 -15.84
CA ARG A 984 -54.39 -12.69 -15.33
C ARG A 984 -54.58 -11.39 -16.13
N TYR A 985 -53.49 -10.77 -16.58
CA TYR A 985 -53.54 -9.47 -17.26
C TYR A 985 -53.42 -9.56 -18.79
N GLU A 986 -53.32 -10.76 -19.36
CA GLU A 986 -53.20 -10.97 -20.81
C GLU A 986 -54.39 -10.39 -21.59
N ASP A 987 -55.61 -10.61 -21.08
CA ASP A 987 -56.84 -10.06 -21.64
C ASP A 987 -56.90 -8.53 -21.51
N LEU A 988 -56.49 -7.99 -20.36
CA LEU A 988 -56.47 -6.54 -20.10
C LEU A 988 -55.50 -5.83 -21.04
N ILE A 989 -54.31 -6.38 -21.25
CA ILE A 989 -53.31 -5.83 -22.17
C ILE A 989 -53.88 -5.77 -23.60
N THR A 990 -54.66 -6.79 -23.99
CA THR A 990 -55.30 -6.85 -25.31
C THR A 990 -56.41 -5.82 -25.45
N GLN A 991 -57.22 -5.60 -24.41
CA GLN A 991 -58.30 -4.61 -24.40
C GLN A 991 -57.78 -3.16 -24.44
N GLN A 992 -56.71 -2.86 -23.69
CA GLN A 992 -56.16 -1.50 -23.56
C GLN A 992 -55.31 -1.04 -24.75
N LYS A 993 -55.05 -1.91 -25.74
CA LYS A 993 -54.43 -1.54 -27.03
C LYS A 993 -55.33 -0.67 -27.93
N LYS A 994 -56.62 -0.53 -27.61
CA LYS A 994 -57.56 0.32 -28.36
C LYS A 994 -57.32 1.83 -28.14
N PRO A 995 -57.24 2.34 -26.88
CA PRO A 995 -56.96 3.75 -26.62
C PRO A 995 -55.47 4.16 -26.66
N PHE A 996 -54.53 3.22 -26.51
CA PHE A 996 -53.09 3.50 -26.49
C PHE A 996 -52.35 2.75 -27.60
N LYS A 997 -51.43 3.43 -28.31
CA LYS A 997 -50.63 2.82 -29.40
C LYS A 997 -49.73 1.68 -28.93
N SER A 998 -49.25 1.70 -27.69
CA SER A 998 -48.37 0.67 -27.13
C SER A 998 -48.67 0.40 -25.65
N VAL A 999 -49.03 -0.83 -25.32
CA VAL A 999 -49.24 -1.28 -23.93
C VAL A 999 -48.14 -2.26 -23.55
N LYS A 1000 -47.40 -1.98 -22.49
CA LYS A 1000 -46.29 -2.83 -21.99
C LYS A 1000 -46.58 -3.32 -20.58
N PHE A 1001 -46.53 -4.64 -20.39
CA PHE A 1001 -46.63 -5.26 -19.08
C PHE A 1001 -45.25 -5.37 -18.43
N VAL A 1002 -45.14 -4.87 -17.20
CA VAL A 1002 -43.90 -4.80 -16.43
C VAL A 1002 -44.07 -5.64 -15.18
N ASN A 1003 -43.39 -6.78 -15.14
CA ASN A 1003 -43.38 -7.64 -13.97
C ASN A 1003 -42.21 -7.29 -13.06
N LEU A 1004 -42.51 -6.90 -11.81
CA LEU A 1004 -41.51 -6.63 -10.79
C LEU A 1004 -41.65 -7.65 -9.66
N SER A 1005 -41.05 -8.83 -9.85
CA SER A 1005 -41.02 -9.88 -8.83
C SER A 1005 -39.69 -9.89 -8.07
N ILE A 1006 -39.80 -9.66 -6.76
CA ILE A 1006 -38.67 -9.47 -5.86
C ILE A 1006 -38.81 -10.45 -4.68
N SER A 1007 -37.71 -11.02 -4.23
CA SER A 1007 -37.72 -11.88 -3.04
C SER A 1007 -37.90 -11.07 -1.74
N SER A 1008 -38.24 -11.74 -0.66
CA SER A 1008 -38.30 -11.15 0.69
C SER A 1008 -36.97 -10.51 1.13
N LEU A 1009 -35.83 -11.00 0.62
CA LEU A 1009 -34.51 -10.39 0.77
C LEU A 1009 -34.17 -9.34 -0.29
N GLY A 1010 -35.11 -8.92 -1.12
CA GLY A 1010 -34.85 -7.90 -2.14
C GLY A 1010 -34.13 -8.43 -3.38
N VAL A 1011 -34.08 -9.74 -3.62
CA VAL A 1011 -33.43 -10.29 -4.83
C VAL A 1011 -34.39 -10.21 -6.02
N PHE A 1012 -33.94 -9.62 -7.12
CA PHE A 1012 -34.74 -9.46 -8.34
C PHE A 1012 -34.82 -10.76 -9.13
N SER A 1013 -36.00 -11.06 -9.67
CA SER A 1013 -36.21 -12.17 -10.61
C SER A 1013 -35.52 -11.95 -11.95
N LYS A 1014 -35.23 -13.05 -12.65
CA LYS A 1014 -34.86 -13.06 -14.07
C LYS A 1014 -35.89 -12.34 -14.94
N GLU A 1015 -37.18 -12.42 -14.60
CA GLU A 1015 -38.28 -11.82 -15.36
C GLU A 1015 -38.41 -10.30 -15.19
N CYS A 1016 -37.58 -9.66 -14.34
CA CYS A 1016 -37.57 -8.21 -14.13
C CYS A 1016 -36.87 -7.41 -15.24
N HIS A 1017 -36.53 -8.02 -16.39
CA HIS A 1017 -35.93 -7.30 -17.53
C HIS A 1017 -36.84 -6.16 -18.02
N SER A 1018 -38.14 -6.43 -18.10
CA SER A 1018 -39.17 -5.44 -18.48
C SER A 1018 -39.16 -4.18 -17.60
N PHE A 1019 -38.85 -4.31 -16.31
CA PHE A 1019 -38.74 -3.17 -15.41
C PHE A 1019 -37.49 -2.32 -15.70
N LEU A 1020 -36.36 -2.96 -16.02
CA LEU A 1020 -35.15 -2.23 -16.42
C LEU A 1020 -35.35 -1.49 -17.75
N ASP A 1021 -36.07 -2.12 -18.68
CA ASP A 1021 -36.42 -1.51 -19.97
C ASP A 1021 -37.34 -0.31 -19.77
N MET A 1022 -38.38 -0.43 -18.93
CA MET A 1022 -39.24 0.69 -18.55
C MET A 1022 -38.44 1.87 -17.99
N LEU A 1023 -37.49 1.64 -17.07
CA LEU A 1023 -36.66 2.72 -16.53
C LEU A 1023 -35.76 3.38 -17.57
N ASN A 1024 -35.31 2.63 -18.59
CA ASN A 1024 -34.56 3.19 -19.72
C ASN A 1024 -35.48 4.03 -20.63
N ASP A 1025 -36.67 3.52 -20.94
CA ASP A 1025 -37.67 4.16 -21.79
C ASP A 1025 -38.16 5.49 -21.19
N LEU A 1026 -38.20 5.58 -19.85
CA LEU A 1026 -38.50 6.81 -19.10
C LEU A 1026 -37.37 7.86 -19.14
N GLY A 1027 -36.25 7.57 -19.79
CA GLY A 1027 -35.12 8.49 -19.90
C GLY A 1027 -34.33 8.67 -18.59
N LEU A 1028 -34.55 7.83 -17.58
CA LEU A 1028 -33.78 7.91 -16.33
C LEU A 1028 -32.32 7.58 -16.60
N ASP A 1029 -31.42 8.44 -16.11
CA ASP A 1029 -30.00 8.17 -16.25
C ASP A 1029 -29.59 6.89 -15.48
N LYS A 1030 -28.45 6.31 -15.85
CA LYS A 1030 -27.96 5.07 -15.23
C LYS A 1030 -27.71 5.20 -13.71
N ARG A 1031 -27.49 6.43 -13.19
CA ARG A 1031 -27.21 6.66 -11.76
C ARG A 1031 -28.50 6.60 -10.95
N HIS A 1032 -29.56 7.22 -11.43
CA HIS A 1032 -30.90 7.18 -10.86
C HIS A 1032 -31.44 5.76 -10.92
N GLN A 1033 -31.34 5.07 -12.05
CA GLN A 1033 -31.72 3.64 -12.15
C GLN A 1033 -31.04 2.77 -11.08
N TYR A 1034 -29.71 2.95 -10.92
CA TYR A 1034 -28.94 2.22 -9.92
C TYR A 1034 -29.40 2.54 -8.50
N PHE A 1035 -29.67 3.82 -8.20
CA PHE A 1035 -30.18 4.26 -6.91
C PHE A 1035 -31.55 3.65 -6.60
N THR A 1036 -32.48 3.72 -7.56
CA THR A 1036 -33.84 3.17 -7.46
C THR A 1036 -33.80 1.68 -7.16
N ILE A 1037 -33.08 0.90 -7.97
CA ILE A 1037 -32.93 -0.55 -7.78
C ILE A 1037 -32.36 -0.85 -6.39
N ARG A 1038 -31.28 -0.17 -6.00
CA ARG A 1038 -30.64 -0.39 -4.70
C ARG A 1038 -31.57 -0.06 -3.54
N LYS A 1039 -32.37 1.00 -3.65
CA LYS A 1039 -33.33 1.42 -2.64
C LYS A 1039 -34.48 0.43 -2.51
N ILE A 1040 -35.06 -0.04 -3.62
CA ILE A 1040 -36.07 -1.12 -3.63
C ILE A 1040 -35.55 -2.34 -2.86
N MET A 1041 -34.32 -2.79 -3.16
CA MET A 1041 -33.69 -3.91 -2.45
C MET A 1041 -33.57 -3.63 -0.94
N SER A 1042 -33.15 -2.43 -0.57
CA SER A 1042 -32.98 -2.02 0.83
C SER A 1042 -34.31 -1.97 1.58
N ILE A 1043 -35.39 -1.48 0.95
CA ILE A 1043 -36.72 -1.41 1.56
C ILE A 1043 -37.23 -2.81 1.81
N ALA A 1044 -37.19 -3.69 0.80
CA ALA A 1044 -37.63 -5.08 0.93
C ALA A 1044 -36.92 -5.82 2.09
N ILE A 1045 -35.61 -5.64 2.24
CA ILE A 1045 -34.85 -6.24 3.35
C ILE A 1045 -35.29 -5.65 4.71
N ARG A 1046 -35.46 -4.33 4.81
CA ARG A 1046 -35.83 -3.64 6.06
C ARG A 1046 -37.24 -4.02 6.52
N THR A 1047 -38.20 -4.02 5.59
CA THR A 1047 -39.57 -4.44 5.86
C THR A 1047 -39.62 -5.90 6.32
N THR A 1048 -38.86 -6.78 5.67
CA THR A 1048 -38.80 -8.21 6.04
C THR A 1048 -38.18 -8.41 7.42
N TYR A 1049 -37.12 -7.66 7.74
CA TYR A 1049 -36.52 -7.65 9.08
C TYR A 1049 -37.54 -7.20 10.14
N TYR A 1050 -38.30 -6.13 9.85
CA TYR A 1050 -39.31 -5.61 10.77
C TYR A 1050 -40.43 -6.63 11.02
N ILE A 1051 -40.99 -7.22 9.96
CA ILE A 1051 -42.00 -8.29 10.06
C ILE A 1051 -41.50 -9.44 10.95
N PHE A 1052 -40.25 -9.87 10.75
CA PHE A 1052 -39.66 -10.93 11.56
C PHE A 1052 -39.52 -10.54 13.04
N CYS A 1053 -39.12 -9.29 13.33
CA CYS A 1053 -38.99 -8.79 14.71
C CYS A 1053 -40.34 -8.68 15.42
N CYS A 1054 -41.42 -8.42 14.68
CA CYS A 1054 -42.79 -8.32 15.21
C CYS A 1054 -43.56 -9.63 15.18
N ARG A 1055 -42.94 -10.77 14.85
CA ARG A 1055 -43.66 -12.05 14.69
C ARG A 1055 -44.50 -12.44 15.91
N ASP A 1056 -43.98 -12.30 17.13
CA ASP A 1056 -44.74 -12.64 18.36
C ASP A 1056 -45.52 -11.45 18.96
N LYS A 1057 -45.76 -10.37 18.20
CA LYS A 1057 -46.43 -9.15 18.67
C LYS A 1057 -47.67 -8.84 17.85
N ASP A 1058 -48.61 -8.10 18.43
CA ASP A 1058 -49.75 -7.55 17.69
C ASP A 1058 -49.31 -6.54 16.62
N TRP A 1059 -50.05 -6.48 15.52
CA TRP A 1059 -49.70 -5.65 14.36
C TRP A 1059 -50.35 -4.28 14.42
N LEU A 1060 -49.59 -3.29 14.87
CA LEU A 1060 -50.04 -1.88 14.97
C LEU A 1060 -49.98 -1.11 13.64
N ASN A 1061 -50.02 -1.80 12.50
CA ASN A 1061 -49.93 -1.26 11.14
C ASN A 1061 -49.05 0.01 11.01
N PRO A 1062 -47.72 -0.12 11.11
CA PRO A 1062 -46.82 1.03 11.14
C PRO A 1062 -46.88 1.84 9.85
N GLU A 1063 -46.46 3.10 9.90
CA GLU A 1063 -46.32 3.92 8.69
C GLU A 1063 -45.44 3.24 7.64
N LEU A 1064 -45.78 3.45 6.37
CA LEU A 1064 -44.97 2.96 5.26
C LEU A 1064 -43.56 3.54 5.37
N LEU A 1065 -42.56 2.71 5.07
CA LEU A 1065 -41.15 3.12 5.19
C LEU A 1065 -40.79 4.19 4.14
N ASN A 1066 -41.00 5.45 4.49
CA ASN A 1066 -40.48 6.62 3.80
C ASN A 1066 -39.01 6.81 4.19
N ILE A 1067 -38.05 6.35 3.36
CA ILE A 1067 -36.60 6.50 3.63
C ILE A 1067 -35.88 7.26 2.52
#